data_AF-A0A1N6KPG7-F1
#
_entry.id   AF-A0A1N6KPG7-F1
#
_cell.length_a   1.000
_cell.length_b   1.000
_cell.length_c   1.000
_cell.angle_alpha   90.00
_cell.angle_beta   90.00
_cell.angle_gamma   90.00
#
_symmetry.space_group_name_H-M   'P 1'
#
loop_
_entity.id
_entity.type
_entity.pdbx_description
1 polymer ?
#
loop_
_entity_poly.entity_id
_entity_poly.type
_entity_poly.pdbx_seq_one_letter_code
_entity_poly.pdbx_strand_id
1 'polypeptide(L)'
;MTISTTSNTTVAQGNGLTTSFNYSFPVPAASELNVSYTDINGNVTELSPSTYSVTGIGTSNGGAVTYPLTGSPIASGTSLTIQREVPYVQLTDLVNQSGYYPSVVEAALDYLTMQTQQLAEQTQLSLQVPLASTPANLVYPPAAARANMLAGFDSNGNAAAYPVTASVGAGNLTIEGPFIAGVNFTAGVSNSVTLSQSYGSKANLGTVVMAGIAQSPDTYSLAGNVLAFNAVIPVGVDKIWCIGGTTLSLDVPPNGTVGDAQLAWGNILARVCDSVSALAALNPTTYTRAFATGYYAAGDGGGGPYYYSSTTSQALANGGTIIASGVGSGCWLMEVGAGGVSVRQFGAKGDGATDDTAAIQAAENSGISPLHFDFGTFIVNTTGVTKKSNVDWIGSQNGLSSIKAISGAFGSSSGIVNGTSISGFKISNITFDFTAATGNLGLLNFSLVNNYAVEGCVFLGNFKFAISHNGGNRFTFRTNQFLRTTASSSQNQGLLVSTSAGPCLNGLIEANYHNNTGMDISAQYTTIAYNQTYNWQFGAGITIEQNNNCSDLKIIGNISSGGSGTDVNNTVCLGIENWAPRTAIAFNTCAGNAGDGIANGGQNCVISANTCLNNGQVSGNGITTRYTSSSINGNYSTVFGNNCIDTQGTPTQNYGYADYNSSVYGVNVGINTFSGNKIGPQNILGTTAVLTPSFQAYTTFNPSSISNGASAGGTLTCNGAEPNDFAQASFQQSLQGVKLFAWVSAANSVSFRFENNTGGTVIFSTAQISVSVTKAINYPNY
;
A
#
# COMPACT_ATOMS: atom_id res chain seq x y z
N MET A 1 95.11 43.31 2.79
CA MET A 1 93.89 44.06 3.12
C MET A 1 93.01 43.09 3.86
N THR A 2 93.05 43.09 5.19
CA THR A 2 92.46 42.00 5.96
C THR A 2 90.96 41.80 5.70
N ILE A 3 90.56 40.56 5.43
CA ILE A 3 89.14 40.18 5.22
C ILE A 3 88.40 40.08 6.56
N SER A 4 87.62 41.12 6.89
CA SER A 4 86.86 41.20 8.15
C SER A 4 85.34 41.02 7.98
N THR A 5 84.85 40.81 6.76
CA THR A 5 83.44 40.55 6.45
C THR A 5 83.23 39.07 6.16
N THR A 6 82.04 38.52 6.46
CA THR A 6 81.62 37.18 6.04
C THR A 6 80.93 37.18 4.69
N SER A 7 80.53 38.36 4.19
CA SER A 7 79.82 38.50 2.91
C SER A 7 80.81 38.53 1.74
N ASN A 8 80.50 37.77 0.70
CA ASN A 8 81.11 37.81 -0.63
C ASN A 8 80.08 38.13 -1.73
N THR A 9 78.81 38.27 -1.36
CA THR A 9 77.67 38.48 -2.26
C THR A 9 76.69 39.48 -1.65
N THR A 10 76.07 40.29 -2.51
CA THR A 10 74.93 41.16 -2.18
C THR A 10 73.89 41.03 -3.28
N VAL A 11 72.62 40.88 -2.91
CA VAL A 11 71.49 40.90 -3.85
C VAL A 11 70.73 42.22 -3.68
N ALA A 12 70.72 43.03 -4.72
CA ALA A 12 69.97 44.29 -4.79
C ALA A 12 68.65 44.09 -5.53
N GLN A 13 67.54 44.48 -4.90
CA GLN A 13 66.21 44.38 -5.51
C GLN A 13 65.95 45.56 -6.44
N GLY A 14 65.35 45.28 -7.59
CA GLY A 14 64.92 46.30 -8.52
C GLY A 14 63.71 47.07 -8.00
N ASN A 15 63.66 48.37 -8.27
CA ASN A 15 62.55 49.26 -7.91
C ASN A 15 62.13 50.18 -9.06
N GLY A 16 62.72 50.00 -10.25
CA GLY A 16 62.50 50.83 -11.43
C GLY A 16 63.15 52.21 -11.39
N LEU A 17 63.93 52.55 -10.35
CA LEU A 17 64.50 53.89 -10.13
C LEU A 17 66.02 53.89 -9.87
N THR A 18 66.52 52.95 -9.06
CA THR A 18 67.91 52.91 -8.61
C THR A 18 68.84 52.36 -9.69
N THR A 19 69.94 53.06 -9.96
CA THR A 19 70.98 52.63 -10.91
C THR A 19 72.34 52.40 -10.29
N SER A 20 72.54 52.73 -9.01
CA SER A 20 73.79 52.52 -8.28
C SER A 20 73.54 51.59 -7.08
N PHE A 21 74.25 50.47 -7.05
CA PHE A 21 74.05 49.38 -6.10
C PHE A 21 75.34 49.11 -5.33
N ASN A 22 75.29 49.33 -4.02
CA ASN A 22 76.44 49.19 -3.15
C ASN A 22 76.73 47.71 -2.85
N TYR A 23 78.01 47.35 -2.79
CA TYR A 23 78.52 46.11 -2.24
C TYR A 23 79.54 46.44 -1.16
N SER A 24 79.50 45.73 -0.03
CA SER A 24 80.28 46.04 1.17
C SER A 24 81.33 44.97 1.48
N PHE A 25 81.88 44.35 0.44
CA PHE A 25 82.93 43.34 0.55
C PHE A 25 84.09 43.66 -0.39
N PRO A 26 85.34 43.33 0.01
CA PRO A 26 86.53 43.66 -0.77
C PRO A 26 86.63 42.78 -2.01
N VAL A 27 86.97 43.38 -3.15
CA VAL A 27 87.14 42.74 -4.46
C VAL A 27 88.53 43.13 -4.99
N PRO A 28 89.49 42.19 -5.13
CA PRO A 28 90.88 42.52 -5.48
C PRO A 28 91.04 43.10 -6.89
N ALA A 29 90.41 42.48 -7.88
CA ALA A 29 90.45 42.93 -9.28
C ALA A 29 89.04 43.04 -9.89
N ALA A 30 88.87 43.93 -10.88
CA ALA A 30 87.57 44.12 -11.55
C ALA A 30 87.09 42.85 -12.27
N SER A 31 88.00 41.98 -12.71
CA SER A 31 87.71 40.68 -13.31
C SER A 31 87.17 39.64 -12.31
N GLU A 32 87.20 39.94 -11.01
CA GLU A 32 86.76 39.05 -9.93
C GLU A 32 85.44 39.53 -9.31
N LEU A 33 84.75 40.45 -10.00
CA LEU A 33 83.38 40.85 -9.70
C LEU A 33 82.45 40.29 -10.77
N ASN A 34 81.62 39.33 -10.38
CA ASN A 34 80.51 38.85 -11.19
C ASN A 34 79.25 39.66 -10.84
N VAL A 35 78.54 40.13 -11.86
CA VAL A 35 77.25 40.81 -11.70
C VAL A 35 76.23 40.08 -12.55
N SER A 36 75.18 39.57 -11.93
CA SER A 36 74.12 38.81 -12.59
C SER A 36 72.75 39.44 -12.38
N TYR A 37 71.96 39.52 -13.43
CA TYR A 37 70.57 39.98 -13.39
C TYR A 37 69.60 38.79 -13.35
N THR A 38 68.64 38.83 -12.44
CA THR A 38 67.56 37.84 -12.35
C THR A 38 66.23 38.48 -12.75
N ASP A 39 65.58 37.93 -13.78
CA ASP A 39 64.29 38.42 -14.26
C ASP A 39 63.09 38.00 -13.37
N ILE A 40 61.89 38.48 -13.70
CA ILE A 40 60.65 38.20 -12.94
C ILE A 40 60.26 36.71 -12.92
N ASN A 41 60.78 35.91 -13.86
CA ASN A 41 60.53 34.48 -13.95
C ASN A 41 61.61 33.65 -13.24
N GLY A 42 62.60 34.31 -12.63
CA GLY A 42 63.72 33.68 -11.92
C GLY A 42 64.86 33.23 -12.84
N ASN A 43 64.91 33.66 -14.11
CA ASN A 43 66.05 33.35 -14.98
C ASN A 43 67.22 34.26 -14.65
N VAL A 44 68.40 33.68 -14.41
CA VAL A 44 69.64 34.39 -14.09
C VAL A 44 70.48 34.56 -15.35
N THR A 45 70.94 35.79 -15.60
CA THR A 45 71.83 36.15 -16.71
C THR A 45 73.04 36.91 -16.17
N GLU A 46 74.25 36.39 -16.40
CA GLU A 46 75.49 37.11 -16.12
C GLU A 46 75.64 38.31 -17.06
N LEU A 47 75.93 39.47 -16.50
CA LEU A 47 76.05 40.73 -17.25
C LEU A 47 77.46 40.91 -17.76
N SER A 48 77.59 41.31 -19.03
CA SER A 48 78.89 41.69 -19.59
C SER A 48 79.46 42.90 -18.85
N PRO A 49 80.77 42.92 -18.48
CA PRO A 49 81.43 44.08 -17.87
C PRO A 49 81.32 45.39 -18.67
N SER A 50 80.98 45.33 -19.97
CA SER A 50 80.71 46.51 -20.79
C SER A 50 79.37 47.19 -20.49
N THR A 51 78.50 46.58 -19.68
CA THR A 51 77.11 47.04 -19.42
C THR A 51 76.94 47.71 -18.05
N TYR A 52 77.93 47.60 -17.17
CA TYR A 52 77.99 48.24 -15.86
C TYR A 52 79.33 48.93 -15.64
N SER A 53 79.39 49.89 -14.70
CA SER A 53 80.66 50.40 -14.18
C SER A 53 80.78 50.08 -12.69
N VAL A 54 82.01 49.92 -12.22
CA VAL A 54 82.30 49.54 -10.84
C VAL A 54 83.26 50.53 -10.19
N THR A 55 82.98 50.87 -8.93
CA THR A 55 83.88 51.61 -8.03
C THR A 55 84.29 50.72 -6.86
N GLY A 56 85.35 51.07 -6.14
CA GLY A 56 85.76 50.38 -4.90
C GLY A 56 86.57 49.09 -5.09
N ILE A 57 86.96 48.74 -6.32
CA ILE A 57 87.92 47.66 -6.60
C ILE A 57 89.25 47.95 -5.89
N GLY A 58 89.82 46.94 -5.24
CA GLY A 58 91.05 47.05 -4.46
C GLY A 58 90.91 47.80 -3.13
N THR A 59 89.68 48.10 -2.69
CA THR A 59 89.41 48.74 -1.38
C THR A 59 88.78 47.78 -0.36
N SER A 60 89.01 48.01 0.94
CA SER A 60 88.56 47.11 2.03
C SER A 60 87.07 47.13 2.29
N ASN A 61 86.38 48.21 1.93
CA ASN A 61 85.00 48.46 2.32
C ASN A 61 83.99 48.17 1.18
N GLY A 62 84.49 47.68 0.04
CA GLY A 62 83.70 47.52 -1.18
C GLY A 62 83.44 48.84 -1.91
N GLY A 63 82.40 48.87 -2.73
CA GLY A 63 82.06 50.04 -3.55
C GLY A 63 80.66 49.95 -4.12
N ALA A 64 80.47 50.44 -5.33
CA ALA A 64 79.18 50.42 -6.00
C ALA A 64 79.29 49.97 -7.45
N VAL A 65 78.30 49.17 -7.90
CA VAL A 65 78.04 48.84 -9.29
C VAL A 65 76.97 49.79 -9.82
N THR A 66 77.28 50.53 -10.88
CA THR A 66 76.30 51.33 -11.61
C THR A 66 75.80 50.53 -12.81
N TYR A 67 74.53 50.16 -12.79
CA TYR A 67 73.86 49.39 -13.85
C TYR A 67 72.38 49.78 -13.98
N PRO A 68 71.83 49.87 -15.21
CA PRO A 68 72.57 49.80 -16.47
C PRO A 68 73.29 51.12 -16.78
N LEU A 69 74.35 51.07 -17.59
CA LEU A 69 74.99 52.30 -18.11
C LEU A 69 74.11 53.04 -19.14
N THR A 70 73.23 52.30 -19.82
CA THR A 70 72.25 52.81 -20.78
C THR A 70 70.94 52.05 -20.65
N GLY A 71 69.79 52.73 -20.78
CA GLY A 71 68.46 52.12 -20.64
C GLY A 71 67.80 52.39 -19.28
N SER A 72 66.66 51.75 -19.06
CA SER A 72 65.85 51.92 -17.85
C SER A 72 66.42 51.15 -16.65
N PRO A 73 66.31 51.65 -15.41
CA PRO A 73 66.68 50.91 -14.21
C PRO A 73 65.91 49.58 -14.11
N ILE A 74 66.50 48.59 -13.43
CA ILE A 74 65.88 47.28 -13.26
C ILE A 74 64.53 47.37 -12.52
N ALA A 75 63.52 46.67 -13.03
CA ALA A 75 62.12 46.78 -12.59
C ALA A 75 61.85 46.09 -11.24
N SER A 76 60.74 46.44 -10.59
CA SER A 76 60.28 45.74 -9.38
C SER A 76 60.00 44.26 -9.65
N GLY A 77 60.42 43.39 -8.73
CA GLY A 77 60.35 41.92 -8.88
C GLY A 77 61.52 41.29 -9.65
N THR A 78 62.55 42.09 -9.98
CA THR A 78 63.82 41.62 -10.58
C THR A 78 64.96 41.93 -9.62
N SER A 79 66.14 41.33 -9.78
CA SER A 79 67.27 41.59 -8.89
C SER A 79 68.64 41.59 -9.59
N LEU A 80 69.60 42.26 -8.97
CA LEU A 80 71.02 42.24 -9.31
C LEU A 80 71.78 41.53 -8.21
N THR A 81 72.42 40.43 -8.55
CA THR A 81 73.37 39.75 -7.67
C THR A 81 74.76 40.25 -8.01
N ILE A 82 75.43 40.88 -7.03
CA ILE A 82 76.81 41.33 -7.13
C ILE A 82 77.61 40.39 -6.25
N GLN A 83 78.54 39.65 -6.85
CA GLN A 83 79.30 38.61 -6.18
C GLN A 83 80.78 38.75 -6.48
N ARG A 84 81.61 38.55 -5.45
CA ARG A 84 83.04 38.34 -5.65
C ARG A 84 83.29 36.89 -6.03
N GLU A 85 83.99 36.70 -7.14
CA GLU A 85 84.45 35.40 -7.61
C GLU A 85 85.98 35.42 -7.80
N VAL A 86 86.71 34.82 -6.86
CA VAL A 86 88.17 34.70 -6.94
C VAL A 86 88.57 33.33 -7.52
N PRO A 87 89.68 33.24 -8.27
CA PRO A 87 90.13 31.97 -8.82
C PRO A 87 90.61 31.04 -7.70
N TYR A 88 90.28 29.75 -7.80
CA TYR A 88 90.74 28.70 -6.86
C TYR A 88 92.17 28.22 -7.15
N VAL A 89 93.11 29.17 -7.28
CA VAL A 89 94.54 28.90 -7.43
C VAL A 89 95.34 29.75 -6.44
N GLN A 90 96.52 29.28 -6.06
CA GLN A 90 97.46 30.11 -5.30
C GLN A 90 98.15 31.08 -6.25
N LEU A 91 97.87 32.38 -6.07
CA LEU A 91 98.42 33.44 -6.94
C LEU A 91 99.81 33.93 -6.49
N THR A 92 100.24 33.60 -5.27
CA THR A 92 101.49 34.08 -4.68
C THR A 92 102.44 32.92 -4.40
N ASP A 93 103.61 32.94 -5.04
CA ASP A 93 104.71 32.02 -4.78
C ASP A 93 105.70 32.64 -3.78
N LEU A 94 105.92 31.98 -2.64
CA LEU A 94 106.83 32.44 -1.58
C LEU A 94 108.18 31.74 -1.74
N VAL A 95 109.21 32.50 -2.15
CA VAL A 95 110.56 31.97 -2.37
C VAL A 95 111.39 31.92 -1.08
N ASN A 96 112.23 30.90 -0.93
CA ASN A 96 113.13 30.75 0.21
C ASN A 96 114.23 31.83 0.25
N GLN A 97 114.59 32.28 1.46
CA GLN A 97 115.69 33.23 1.74
C GLN A 97 115.54 34.64 1.14
N SER A 98 114.31 35.06 0.80
CA SER A 98 114.01 36.45 0.41
C SER A 98 113.58 37.31 1.60
N GLY A 99 113.39 38.61 1.37
CA GLY A 99 112.87 39.55 2.36
C GLY A 99 111.44 39.19 2.79
N TYR A 100 111.14 39.31 4.07
CA TYR A 100 109.78 39.14 4.59
C TYR A 100 108.96 40.41 4.33
N TYR A 101 107.97 40.32 3.44
CA TYR A 101 107.05 41.41 3.14
C TYR A 101 105.66 41.07 3.70
N PRO A 102 105.28 41.62 4.87
CA PRO A 102 103.98 41.34 5.48
C PRO A 102 102.79 41.54 4.54
N SER A 103 102.87 42.54 3.64
CA SER A 103 101.80 42.83 2.67
C SER A 103 101.59 41.72 1.63
N VAL A 104 102.65 41.01 1.22
CA VAL A 104 102.58 39.89 0.27
C VAL A 104 101.94 38.67 0.94
N VAL A 105 102.34 38.39 2.19
CA VAL A 105 101.77 37.31 2.98
C VAL A 105 100.30 37.57 3.29
N GLU A 106 99.95 38.79 3.70
CA GLU A 106 98.57 39.19 3.98
C GLU A 106 97.69 39.04 2.74
N ALA A 107 98.14 39.51 1.57
CA ALA A 107 97.37 39.38 0.32
C ALA A 107 97.13 37.90 -0.06
N ALA A 108 98.09 37.01 0.17
CA ALA A 108 97.92 35.58 -0.06
C ALA A 108 96.90 34.95 0.90
N LEU A 109 96.94 35.32 2.18
CA LEU A 109 95.97 34.86 3.19
C LEU A 109 94.56 35.41 2.93
N ASP A 110 94.46 36.66 2.47
CA ASP A 110 93.20 37.29 2.09
C ASP A 110 92.53 36.50 0.96
N TYR A 111 93.26 36.17 -0.12
CA TYR A 111 92.74 35.36 -1.23
C TYR A 111 92.25 33.98 -0.79
N LEU A 112 92.98 33.29 0.08
CA LEU A 112 92.57 32.00 0.63
C LEU A 112 91.27 32.12 1.47
N THR A 113 91.16 33.21 2.23
CA THR A 113 89.94 33.52 3.00
C THR A 113 88.76 33.78 2.07
N MET A 114 88.98 34.50 0.97
CA MET A 114 87.95 34.76 -0.05
C MET A 114 87.47 33.48 -0.74
N GLN A 115 88.38 32.57 -1.12
CA GLN A 115 88.04 31.25 -1.67
C GLN A 115 87.21 30.43 -0.67
N THR A 116 87.56 30.49 0.61
CA THR A 116 86.82 29.75 1.66
C THR A 116 85.39 30.27 1.82
N GLN A 117 85.18 31.59 1.77
CA GLN A 117 83.84 32.19 1.78
C GLN A 117 83.01 31.76 0.56
N GLN A 118 83.64 31.74 -0.62
CA GLN A 118 83.00 31.31 -1.86
C GLN A 118 82.57 29.84 -1.82
N LEU A 119 83.41 28.95 -1.28
CA LEU A 119 83.07 27.53 -1.08
C LEU A 119 81.96 27.36 -0.04
N ALA A 120 82.00 28.10 1.07
CA ALA A 120 80.98 28.01 2.12
C ALA A 120 79.57 28.34 1.58
N GLU A 121 79.44 29.41 0.80
CA GLU A 121 78.17 29.78 0.16
C GLU A 121 77.68 28.69 -0.81
N GLN A 122 78.57 28.14 -1.64
CA GLN A 122 78.23 27.05 -2.58
C GLN A 122 77.77 25.77 -1.85
N THR A 123 78.37 25.42 -0.70
CA THR A 123 77.97 24.23 0.08
C THR A 123 76.62 24.37 0.78
N GLN A 124 76.17 25.58 1.12
CA GLN A 124 74.84 25.81 1.70
C GLN A 124 73.72 25.70 0.66
N LEU A 125 74.04 25.89 -0.62
CA LEU A 125 73.08 25.87 -1.72
C LEU A 125 73.07 24.54 -2.50
N SER A 126 73.72 23.48 -1.98
CA SER A 126 73.83 22.18 -2.66
C SER A 126 73.22 21.02 -1.86
N LEU A 127 72.79 19.99 -2.59
CA LEU A 127 72.38 18.70 -2.00
C LEU A 127 73.63 17.94 -1.55
N GLN A 128 73.76 17.68 -0.25
CA GLN A 128 74.93 17.01 0.30
C GLN A 128 74.77 15.49 0.25
N VAL A 129 75.76 14.81 -0.33
CA VAL A 129 75.96 13.36 -0.22
C VAL A 129 77.15 13.07 0.70
N PRO A 130 77.20 11.90 1.36
CA PRO A 130 78.29 11.56 2.27
C PRO A 130 79.67 11.62 1.60
N LEU A 131 80.71 12.00 2.34
CA LEU A 131 82.09 12.16 1.84
C LEU A 131 82.68 10.89 1.18
N ALA A 132 82.14 9.71 1.49
CA ALA A 132 82.58 8.43 0.93
C ALA A 132 81.98 8.11 -0.46
N SER A 133 81.16 9.01 -1.04
CA SER A 133 80.51 8.79 -2.35
C SER A 133 81.47 9.12 -3.51
N THR A 134 81.61 8.24 -4.50
CA THR A 134 82.16 8.63 -5.81
C THR A 134 81.31 9.76 -6.40
N PRO A 135 81.87 10.81 -7.03
CA PRO A 135 81.12 12.00 -7.42
C PRO A 135 80.00 11.64 -8.42
N ALA A 136 78.79 11.54 -7.91
CA ALA A 136 77.58 11.44 -8.71
C ALA A 136 77.35 12.77 -9.42
N ASN A 137 76.80 12.75 -10.63
CA ASN A 137 76.33 13.97 -11.27
C ASN A 137 75.09 14.46 -10.51
N LEU A 138 75.25 15.47 -9.65
CA LEU A 138 74.19 16.01 -8.79
C LEU A 138 73.44 17.20 -9.42
N VAL A 139 73.50 17.33 -10.74
CA VAL A 139 72.84 18.42 -11.48
C VAL A 139 71.44 17.98 -11.90
N TYR A 140 70.41 18.54 -11.26
CA TYR A 140 69.03 18.39 -11.73
C TYR A 140 68.80 19.16 -13.04
N PRO A 141 67.85 18.72 -13.90
CA PRO A 141 67.45 19.46 -15.10
C PRO A 141 66.94 20.88 -14.78
N PRO A 142 66.96 21.82 -15.75
CA PRO A 142 66.42 23.18 -15.59
C PRO A 142 64.99 23.18 -15.03
N ALA A 143 64.61 24.25 -14.30
CA ALA A 143 63.35 24.33 -13.57
C ALA A 143 62.10 23.94 -14.39
N ALA A 144 62.03 24.38 -15.65
CA ALA A 144 60.93 24.03 -16.55
C ALA A 144 60.82 22.53 -16.85
N ALA A 145 61.96 21.81 -16.91
CA ALA A 145 62.01 20.39 -17.23
C ALA A 145 61.72 19.47 -16.03
N ARG A 146 61.70 20.00 -14.80
CA ARG A 146 61.44 19.24 -13.56
C ARG A 146 60.13 19.62 -12.87
N ALA A 147 59.27 20.40 -13.53
CA ALA A 147 57.95 20.75 -13.00
C ALA A 147 57.08 19.49 -12.83
N ASN A 148 56.43 19.34 -11.68
CA ASN A 148 55.58 18.18 -11.31
C ASN A 148 56.30 16.81 -11.29
N MET A 149 57.62 16.80 -11.12
CA MET A 149 58.42 15.58 -11.01
C MET A 149 58.93 15.37 -9.57
N LEU A 150 59.21 14.13 -9.20
CA LEU A 150 59.88 13.75 -7.95
C LEU A 150 61.39 13.88 -8.10
N ALA A 151 62.06 14.37 -7.05
CA ALA A 151 63.51 14.38 -6.94
C ALA A 151 64.01 13.01 -6.44
N GLY A 152 64.98 12.41 -7.14
CA GLY A 152 65.55 11.12 -6.78
C GLY A 152 66.91 10.86 -7.43
N PHE A 153 67.38 9.61 -7.32
CA PHE A 153 68.63 9.17 -7.92
C PHE A 153 68.39 8.06 -8.96
N ASP A 154 69.16 8.09 -10.06
CA ASP A 154 69.15 7.03 -11.07
C ASP A 154 69.88 5.75 -10.63
N SER A 155 69.86 4.74 -11.49
CA SER A 155 70.51 3.45 -11.23
C SER A 155 72.03 3.55 -11.05
N ASN A 156 72.63 4.69 -11.42
CA ASN A 156 74.05 4.99 -11.28
C ASN A 156 74.31 5.98 -10.13
N GLY A 157 73.27 6.37 -9.37
CA GLY A 157 73.38 7.30 -8.24
C GLY A 157 73.39 8.78 -8.61
N ASN A 158 73.11 9.15 -9.87
CA ASN A 158 73.04 10.56 -10.30
C ASN A 158 71.69 11.19 -9.95
N ALA A 159 71.66 12.50 -9.72
CA ALA A 159 70.40 13.22 -9.52
C ALA A 159 69.51 13.11 -10.77
N ALA A 160 68.25 12.70 -10.58
CA ALA A 160 67.29 12.50 -11.64
C ALA A 160 65.89 12.97 -11.20
N ALA A 161 65.10 13.45 -12.16
CA ALA A 161 63.71 13.80 -11.96
C ALA A 161 62.81 12.67 -12.49
N TYR A 162 61.83 12.23 -11.70
CA TYR A 162 60.92 11.13 -12.06
C TYR A 162 59.48 11.59 -12.21
N PRO A 163 58.72 11.10 -13.20
CA PRO A 163 57.29 11.36 -13.30
C PRO A 163 56.54 10.75 -12.10
N VAL A 164 55.53 11.45 -11.59
CA VAL A 164 54.62 10.91 -10.57
C VAL A 164 53.74 9.84 -11.23
N THR A 165 54.00 8.56 -10.97
CA THR A 165 53.11 7.46 -11.37
C THR A 165 52.06 7.21 -10.29
N ALA A 166 50.90 6.65 -10.63
CA ALA A 166 49.76 6.41 -9.73
C ALA A 166 50.05 5.47 -8.53
N SER A 167 51.29 5.03 -8.35
CA SER A 167 51.71 4.02 -7.36
C SER A 167 52.79 4.51 -6.39
N VAL A 168 52.93 5.82 -6.18
CA VAL A 168 53.70 6.32 -5.03
C VAL A 168 52.85 6.09 -3.75
N GLY A 169 52.97 4.89 -3.17
CA GLY A 169 52.21 4.47 -1.98
C GLY A 169 51.86 2.98 -1.88
N ALA A 170 52.16 2.15 -2.87
CA ALA A 170 52.05 0.69 -2.69
C ALA A 170 53.18 0.22 -1.76
N GLY A 171 52.81 -0.23 -0.57
CA GLY A 171 53.75 -0.74 0.43
C GLY A 171 54.67 -1.83 -0.13
N ASN A 172 55.92 -1.84 0.33
CA ASN A 172 56.89 -2.87 0.00
C ASN A 172 56.33 -4.26 0.37
N LEU A 173 56.19 -5.18 -0.60
CA LEU A 173 55.95 -6.61 -0.35
C LEU A 173 57.29 -7.33 -0.42
N THR A 174 57.81 -7.70 0.75
CA THR A 174 59.10 -8.40 0.86
C THR A 174 58.87 -9.86 1.21
N ILE A 175 59.54 -10.76 0.48
CA ILE A 175 59.67 -12.17 0.88
C ILE A 175 60.80 -12.24 1.89
N GLU A 176 60.45 -12.54 3.14
CA GLU A 176 61.40 -12.77 4.23
C GLU A 176 61.85 -14.23 4.23
N GLY A 177 63.17 -14.43 4.19
CA GLY A 177 63.79 -15.74 4.08
C GLY A 177 64.07 -16.20 2.63
N PRO A 178 64.36 -17.50 2.41
CA PRO A 178 64.34 -18.55 3.41
C PRO A 178 65.46 -18.36 4.44
N PHE A 179 65.08 -18.25 5.71
CA PHE A 179 66.01 -18.39 6.83
C PHE A 179 66.40 -19.86 6.91
N ILE A 180 67.70 -20.16 6.89
CA ILE A 180 68.24 -21.52 6.81
C ILE A 180 68.75 -21.99 8.18
N ALA A 181 68.45 -23.23 8.56
CA ALA A 181 68.97 -23.85 9.78
C ALA A 181 70.51 -23.95 9.76
N GLY A 182 71.16 -23.65 10.88
CA GLY A 182 72.62 -23.57 11.02
C GLY A 182 73.23 -22.26 10.52
N VAL A 183 72.45 -21.40 9.84
CA VAL A 183 72.88 -20.09 9.34
C VAL A 183 72.13 -18.97 10.06
N ASN A 184 70.81 -18.96 9.93
CA ASN A 184 69.96 -17.89 10.47
C ASN A 184 69.33 -18.25 11.82
N PHE A 185 69.19 -19.54 12.11
CA PHE A 185 68.71 -20.06 13.38
C PHE A 185 69.30 -21.46 13.62
N THR A 186 69.35 -21.93 14.86
CA THR A 186 69.74 -23.31 15.20
C THR A 186 68.50 -24.09 15.63
N ALA A 187 68.11 -25.11 14.85
CA ALA A 187 66.96 -25.96 15.18
C ALA A 187 67.16 -26.68 16.54
N GLY A 188 66.11 -26.76 17.34
CA GLY A 188 66.12 -27.26 18.72
C GLY A 188 66.67 -26.26 19.77
N VAL A 189 67.16 -25.09 19.34
CA VAL A 189 67.80 -24.10 20.23
C VAL A 189 67.17 -22.71 20.07
N SER A 190 67.17 -22.17 18.86
CA SER A 190 66.60 -20.85 18.56
C SER A 190 65.08 -20.89 18.61
N ASN A 191 64.44 -19.83 19.11
CA ASN A 191 62.99 -19.64 19.08
C ASN A 191 62.57 -18.41 18.26
N SER A 192 63.45 -17.83 17.44
CA SER A 192 63.13 -16.65 16.63
C SER A 192 63.99 -16.58 15.37
N VAL A 193 63.52 -15.79 14.40
CA VAL A 193 64.30 -15.32 13.25
C VAL A 193 64.19 -13.80 13.15
N THR A 194 65.24 -13.15 12.64
CA THR A 194 65.26 -11.70 12.43
C THR A 194 64.90 -11.39 10.98
N LEU A 195 63.83 -10.64 10.79
CA LEU A 195 63.35 -10.14 9.50
C LEU A 195 64.21 -8.97 9.02
N SER A 196 64.25 -8.77 7.70
CA SER A 196 65.03 -7.72 7.05
C SER A 196 64.61 -6.29 7.45
N GLN A 197 63.35 -6.13 7.90
CA GLN A 197 62.80 -4.85 8.33
C GLN A 197 61.68 -5.02 9.37
N SER A 198 61.30 -3.92 10.03
CA SER A 198 60.15 -3.89 10.94
C SER A 198 58.84 -3.77 10.16
N TYR A 199 57.89 -4.66 10.44
CA TYR A 199 56.55 -4.63 9.84
C TYR A 199 55.49 -4.03 10.76
N GLY A 200 55.88 -3.54 11.95
CA GLY A 200 55.00 -2.92 12.93
C GLY A 200 54.12 -3.90 13.71
N SER A 201 53.26 -4.66 13.02
CA SER A 201 52.35 -5.64 13.62
C SER A 201 52.45 -6.99 12.89
N LYS A 202 52.23 -8.11 13.58
CA LYS A 202 52.20 -9.43 12.94
C LYS A 202 51.07 -9.57 11.89
N ALA A 203 50.05 -8.72 11.93
CA ALA A 203 49.00 -8.63 10.91
C ALA A 203 49.54 -8.20 9.54
N ASN A 204 50.72 -7.59 9.52
CA ASN A 204 51.42 -7.15 8.31
C ASN A 204 52.34 -8.25 7.73
N LEU A 205 52.37 -9.43 8.36
CA LEU A 205 52.98 -10.63 7.80
C LEU A 205 51.88 -11.51 7.18
N GLY A 206 52.11 -12.02 5.98
CA GLY A 206 51.42 -13.16 5.41
C GLY A 206 51.75 -14.45 6.17
N THR A 207 51.40 -15.60 5.58
CA THR A 207 51.61 -16.90 6.23
C THR A 207 53.07 -17.14 6.58
N VAL A 208 53.35 -17.37 7.87
CA VAL A 208 54.66 -17.84 8.34
C VAL A 208 54.76 -19.35 8.12
N VAL A 209 55.82 -19.78 7.46
CA VAL A 209 55.99 -21.18 7.04
C VAL A 209 57.29 -21.74 7.62
N MET A 210 57.23 -22.91 8.26
CA MET A 210 58.39 -23.71 8.69
C MET A 210 58.40 -25.03 7.92
N ALA A 211 59.49 -25.35 7.21
CA ALA A 211 59.65 -26.59 6.44
C ALA A 211 58.45 -26.93 5.54
N GLY A 212 57.85 -25.90 4.92
CA GLY A 212 56.66 -26.03 4.06
C GLY A 212 55.31 -26.10 4.79
N ILE A 213 55.30 -26.08 6.13
CA ILE A 213 54.08 -26.11 6.94
C ILE A 213 53.75 -24.72 7.49
N ALA A 214 52.54 -24.25 7.20
CA ALA A 214 52.01 -23.00 7.75
C ALA A 214 51.91 -23.08 9.28
N GLN A 215 52.40 -22.05 9.94
CA GLN A 215 52.33 -21.91 11.39
C GLN A 215 51.03 -21.21 11.77
N SER A 216 50.41 -21.65 12.87
CA SER A 216 49.25 -20.95 13.41
C SER A 216 49.66 -19.54 13.86
N PRO A 217 48.87 -18.49 13.59
CA PRO A 217 49.15 -17.14 14.09
C PRO A 217 49.30 -17.05 15.61
N ASP A 218 48.78 -18.02 16.36
CA ASP A 218 48.91 -18.09 17.82
C ASP A 218 50.26 -18.65 18.29
N THR A 219 51.06 -19.26 17.40
CA THR A 219 52.35 -19.87 17.75
C THR A 219 53.54 -18.92 17.57
N TYR A 220 53.30 -17.67 17.16
CA TYR A 220 54.33 -16.64 17.01
C TYR A 220 53.85 -15.21 17.30
N SER A 221 54.82 -14.34 17.53
CA SER A 221 54.67 -12.90 17.76
C SER A 221 55.72 -12.11 16.96
N LEU A 222 55.44 -10.84 16.71
CA LEU A 222 56.37 -9.93 16.04
C LEU A 222 56.64 -8.74 16.96
N ALA A 223 57.91 -8.49 17.25
CA ALA A 223 58.36 -7.30 17.97
C ALA A 223 59.49 -6.62 17.17
N GLY A 224 59.21 -5.43 16.65
CA GLY A 224 60.10 -4.78 15.68
C GLY A 224 60.29 -5.65 14.44
N ASN A 225 61.52 -6.06 14.18
CA ASN A 225 61.88 -6.97 13.09
C ASN A 225 62.16 -8.41 13.57
N VAL A 226 61.80 -8.79 14.79
CA VAL A 226 62.02 -10.16 15.31
C VAL A 226 60.72 -10.95 15.28
N LEU A 227 60.69 -11.99 14.45
CA LEU A 227 59.63 -13.00 14.44
C LEU A 227 59.97 -14.08 15.46
N ALA A 228 59.27 -14.05 16.60
CA ALA A 228 59.50 -14.93 17.74
C ALA A 228 58.41 -16.01 17.83
N PHE A 229 58.81 -17.26 18.03
CA PHE A 229 57.96 -18.42 18.19
C PHE A 229 57.79 -18.76 19.68
N ASN A 230 56.62 -19.29 20.04
CA ASN A 230 56.29 -19.60 21.44
C ASN A 230 57.04 -20.84 21.99
N ALA A 231 57.74 -21.57 21.13
CA ALA A 231 58.61 -22.69 21.47
C ALA A 231 59.89 -22.64 20.62
N VAL A 232 60.92 -23.40 21.01
CA VAL A 232 62.11 -23.56 20.16
C VAL A 232 61.72 -24.14 18.80
N ILE A 233 62.34 -23.64 17.73
CA ILE A 233 62.11 -24.11 16.37
C ILE A 233 62.45 -25.61 16.32
N PRO A 234 61.52 -26.52 15.97
CA PRO A 234 61.74 -27.96 16.11
C PRO A 234 62.94 -28.50 15.31
N VAL A 235 63.61 -29.53 15.86
CA VAL A 235 64.64 -30.29 15.13
C VAL A 235 64.01 -30.90 13.88
N GLY A 236 64.59 -30.66 12.71
CA GLY A 236 64.07 -31.09 11.41
C GLY A 236 63.49 -29.96 10.55
N VAL A 237 63.31 -28.75 11.09
CA VAL A 237 62.99 -27.56 10.29
C VAL A 237 64.25 -27.07 9.59
N ASP A 238 64.29 -27.14 8.27
CA ASP A 238 65.43 -26.73 7.44
C ASP A 238 65.32 -25.26 7.00
N LYS A 239 64.09 -24.75 6.80
CA LYS A 239 63.83 -23.39 6.30
C LYS A 239 62.60 -22.73 6.95
N ILE A 240 62.67 -21.41 7.12
CA ILE A 240 61.53 -20.55 7.53
C ILE A 240 61.37 -19.40 6.53
N TRP A 241 60.14 -19.05 6.15
CA TRP A 241 59.87 -17.85 5.34
C TRP A 241 58.49 -17.27 5.62
N CYS A 242 58.30 -15.99 5.29
CA CYS A 242 57.00 -15.31 5.26
C CYS A 242 57.02 -14.17 4.23
N ILE A 243 55.87 -13.57 3.94
CA ILE A 243 55.78 -12.34 3.13
C ILE A 243 55.39 -11.21 4.08
N GLY A 244 55.99 -10.03 4.02
CA GLY A 244 55.60 -8.88 4.84
C GLY A 244 55.37 -7.60 4.03
N GLY A 245 54.43 -6.75 4.44
CA GLY A 245 54.19 -5.43 3.80
C GLY A 245 53.39 -4.43 4.64
N THR A 246 53.32 -3.17 4.23
CA THR A 246 52.96 -2.05 5.15
C THR A 246 51.47 -1.67 5.26
N THR A 247 50.60 -2.01 4.28
CA THR A 247 49.12 -1.92 4.44
C THR A 247 48.41 -2.60 3.25
N LEU A 248 47.45 -3.49 3.52
CA LEU A 248 46.52 -4.05 2.52
C LEU A 248 45.11 -3.50 2.82
N SER A 249 44.57 -2.60 1.98
CA SER A 249 43.13 -2.32 1.98
C SER A 249 42.44 -3.45 1.22
N LEU A 250 42.01 -4.49 1.93
CA LEU A 250 41.45 -5.67 1.28
C LEU A 250 39.93 -5.64 1.04
N ASP A 251 39.10 -4.84 1.74
CA ASP A 251 37.67 -5.26 1.83
C ASP A 251 36.53 -4.22 1.76
N VAL A 252 36.73 -2.92 1.46
CA VAL A 252 35.56 -2.00 1.34
C VAL A 252 35.63 -1.10 0.09
N PRO A 253 34.71 -1.26 -0.88
CA PRO A 253 34.56 -0.31 -1.99
C PRO A 253 34.26 1.10 -1.47
N PRO A 254 34.84 2.17 -2.05
CA PRO A 254 34.50 3.54 -1.64
C PRO A 254 33.00 3.85 -1.80
N ASN A 255 32.49 4.80 -1.01
CA ASN A 255 31.08 5.19 -1.05
C ASN A 255 30.64 5.55 -2.48
N GLY A 256 29.51 4.97 -2.94
CA GLY A 256 28.96 5.22 -4.27
C GLY A 256 29.69 4.55 -5.43
N THR A 257 30.66 3.66 -5.19
CA THR A 257 31.43 3.00 -6.28
C THR A 257 30.89 1.65 -6.72
N VAL A 258 29.95 1.07 -5.96
CA VAL A 258 29.21 -0.14 -6.37
C VAL A 258 27.95 0.30 -7.11
N GLY A 259 27.97 0.17 -8.43
CA GLY A 259 26.83 0.43 -9.31
C GLY A 259 26.29 -0.84 -9.94
N ASP A 260 25.39 -0.69 -10.91
CA ASP A 260 24.66 -1.82 -11.49
C ASP A 260 25.58 -2.86 -12.15
N ALA A 261 26.75 -2.44 -12.68
CA ALA A 261 27.73 -3.33 -13.31
C ALA A 261 28.50 -4.21 -12.32
N GLN A 262 28.61 -3.77 -11.05
CA GLN A 262 29.28 -4.51 -9.98
C GLN A 262 28.32 -5.45 -9.23
N LEU A 263 27.01 -5.31 -9.44
CA LEU A 263 25.98 -6.08 -8.76
C LEU A 263 25.53 -7.28 -9.59
N ALA A 264 25.50 -8.46 -8.95
CA ALA A 264 24.90 -9.66 -9.52
C ALA A 264 23.38 -9.60 -9.35
N TRP A 265 22.70 -8.85 -10.23
CA TRP A 265 21.25 -8.68 -10.21
C TRP A 265 20.52 -10.03 -10.34
N GLY A 266 20.45 -10.59 -11.55
CA GLY A 266 19.91 -11.91 -11.83
C GLY A 266 18.71 -12.31 -10.95
N ASN A 267 18.81 -13.46 -10.28
CA ASN A 267 17.78 -13.93 -9.34
C ASN A 267 18.02 -13.54 -7.87
N ILE A 268 19.11 -12.83 -7.56
CA ILE A 268 19.53 -12.53 -6.18
C ILE A 268 18.95 -11.18 -5.74
N LEU A 269 18.98 -10.17 -6.61
CA LEU A 269 18.53 -8.81 -6.31
C LEU A 269 17.39 -8.40 -7.24
N ALA A 270 16.47 -7.58 -6.72
CA ALA A 270 15.42 -6.95 -7.50
C ALA A 270 15.69 -5.44 -7.62
N ARG A 271 15.53 -4.89 -8.82
CA ARG A 271 15.64 -3.44 -9.03
C ARG A 271 14.41 -2.73 -8.50
N VAL A 272 14.57 -1.69 -7.68
CA VAL A 272 13.45 -0.82 -7.28
C VAL A 272 13.29 0.31 -8.30
N CYS A 273 12.06 0.58 -8.70
CA CYS A 273 11.70 1.64 -9.62
C CYS A 273 10.45 2.40 -9.13
N ASP A 274 10.36 3.68 -9.46
CA ASP A 274 9.30 4.55 -8.91
C ASP A 274 7.96 4.44 -9.65
N SER A 275 7.93 3.78 -10.81
CA SER A 275 6.72 3.66 -11.63
C SER A 275 6.73 2.43 -12.54
N VAL A 276 5.56 2.01 -13.00
CA VAL A 276 5.40 0.95 -14.02
C VAL A 276 6.04 1.35 -15.36
N SER A 277 6.08 2.65 -15.67
CA SER A 277 6.81 3.15 -16.84
C SER A 277 8.33 2.96 -16.69
N ALA A 278 8.89 3.27 -15.52
CA ALA A 278 10.30 3.05 -15.22
C ALA A 278 10.66 1.55 -15.22
N LEU A 279 9.76 0.69 -14.72
CA LEU A 279 9.87 -0.77 -14.82
C LEU A 279 9.96 -1.22 -16.28
N ALA A 280 9.05 -0.75 -17.14
CA ALA A 280 9.02 -1.14 -18.56
C ALA A 280 10.32 -0.80 -19.29
N ALA A 281 11.00 0.29 -18.90
CA ALA A 281 12.26 0.75 -19.49
C ALA A 281 13.52 0.00 -19.01
N LEU A 282 13.42 -0.90 -18.03
CA LEU A 282 14.56 -1.68 -17.54
C LEU A 282 15.10 -2.62 -18.63
N ASN A 283 16.43 -2.72 -18.73
CA ASN A 283 17.09 -3.67 -19.63
C ASN A 283 17.03 -5.10 -19.05
N PRO A 284 16.30 -6.04 -19.67
CA PRO A 284 16.11 -7.38 -19.12
C PRO A 284 17.36 -8.28 -19.19
N THR A 285 18.43 -7.87 -19.88
CA THR A 285 19.72 -8.59 -19.80
C THR A 285 20.44 -8.35 -18.48
N THR A 286 20.13 -7.25 -17.79
CA THR A 286 20.69 -6.89 -16.48
C THR A 286 19.70 -7.20 -15.36
N TYR A 287 18.45 -6.77 -15.53
CA TYR A 287 17.42 -6.89 -14.50
C TYR A 287 16.41 -7.95 -14.89
N THR A 288 16.32 -9.04 -14.13
CA THR A 288 15.29 -10.08 -14.35
C THR A 288 14.17 -10.03 -13.30
N ARG A 289 14.35 -9.23 -12.23
CA ARG A 289 13.38 -8.97 -11.17
C ARG A 289 13.37 -7.48 -10.82
N ALA A 290 12.21 -6.94 -10.52
CA ALA A 290 12.04 -5.56 -10.12
C ALA A 290 10.82 -5.36 -9.22
N PHE A 291 10.81 -4.28 -8.45
CA PHE A 291 9.67 -3.82 -7.68
C PHE A 291 9.34 -2.38 -8.09
N ALA A 292 8.13 -2.17 -8.61
CA ALA A 292 7.60 -0.83 -8.85
C ALA A 292 6.93 -0.33 -7.57
N THR A 293 7.34 0.84 -7.06
CA THR A 293 6.75 1.42 -5.83
C THR A 293 5.43 2.14 -6.08
N GLY A 294 5.04 2.32 -7.34
CA GLY A 294 3.75 2.84 -7.77
C GLY A 294 3.50 2.60 -9.27
N TYR A 295 2.32 3.01 -9.75
CA TYR A 295 1.96 2.91 -11.17
C TYR A 295 2.52 4.10 -11.98
N TYR A 296 2.19 5.31 -11.56
CA TYR A 296 2.65 6.57 -12.14
C TYR A 296 3.82 7.18 -11.37
N ALA A 297 3.80 7.09 -10.04
CA ALA A 297 4.82 7.65 -9.16
C ALA A 297 4.94 6.87 -7.85
N ALA A 298 6.10 6.98 -7.19
CA ALA A 298 6.37 6.23 -5.96
C ALA A 298 5.29 6.47 -4.89
N GLY A 299 4.71 5.38 -4.38
CA GLY A 299 3.75 5.42 -3.29
C GLY A 299 2.29 5.70 -3.68
N ASP A 300 1.92 5.70 -4.97
CA ASP A 300 0.54 5.91 -5.42
C ASP A 300 -0.41 4.70 -5.24
N GLY A 301 0.12 3.59 -4.71
CA GLY A 301 -0.60 2.35 -4.43
C GLY A 301 -0.73 1.40 -5.62
N GLY A 302 -0.28 1.78 -6.82
CA GLY A 302 -0.37 0.95 -8.02
C GLY A 302 0.89 0.13 -8.34
N GLY A 303 1.80 0.00 -7.38
CA GLY A 303 3.06 -0.73 -7.51
C GLY A 303 2.92 -2.25 -7.34
N GLY A 304 4.04 -2.96 -7.44
CA GLY A 304 4.10 -4.40 -7.20
C GLY A 304 5.45 -5.03 -7.56
N PRO A 305 5.68 -6.30 -7.14
CA PRO A 305 6.82 -7.10 -7.57
C PRO A 305 6.59 -7.69 -8.96
N TYR A 306 7.61 -7.63 -9.82
CA TYR A 306 7.60 -8.14 -11.19
C TYR A 306 8.84 -8.97 -11.49
N TYR A 307 8.68 -9.97 -12.35
CA TYR A 307 9.79 -10.68 -13.00
C TYR A 307 9.66 -10.62 -14.52
N TYR A 308 10.79 -10.64 -15.21
CA TYR A 308 10.81 -10.60 -16.66
C TYR A 308 10.61 -12.00 -17.28
N SER A 309 9.77 -12.09 -18.30
CA SER A 309 9.55 -13.28 -19.13
C SER A 309 9.82 -12.93 -20.60
N SER A 310 10.89 -13.50 -21.17
CA SER A 310 11.23 -13.31 -22.59
C SER A 310 10.27 -14.01 -23.55
N THR A 311 9.49 -14.99 -23.06
CA THR A 311 8.59 -15.81 -23.87
C THR A 311 7.15 -15.31 -23.87
N THR A 312 6.77 -14.44 -22.92
CA THR A 312 5.42 -13.89 -22.90
C THR A 312 5.28 -12.83 -23.98
N SER A 313 4.35 -13.04 -24.90
CA SER A 313 4.07 -12.09 -25.99
C SER A 313 3.62 -10.74 -25.45
N GLN A 314 4.18 -9.66 -26.01
CA GLN A 314 3.77 -8.29 -25.69
C GLN A 314 2.32 -7.98 -26.06
N ALA A 315 1.71 -8.74 -26.97
CA ALA A 315 0.29 -8.62 -27.28
C ALA A 315 -0.63 -8.99 -26.10
N LEU A 316 -0.10 -9.67 -25.08
CA LEU A 316 -0.80 -10.01 -23.85
C LEU A 316 -0.67 -8.93 -22.76
N ALA A 317 0.09 -7.85 -23.02
CA ALA A 317 0.22 -6.76 -22.08
C ALA A 317 -1.17 -6.17 -21.79
N ASN A 318 -1.51 -6.10 -20.50
CA ASN A 318 -2.80 -5.63 -20.02
C ASN A 318 -2.70 -4.30 -19.24
N GLY A 319 -1.49 -3.73 -19.21
CA GLY A 319 -1.22 -2.46 -18.55
C GLY A 319 -1.12 -2.54 -17.04
N GLY A 320 -1.27 -3.71 -16.40
CA GLY A 320 -1.09 -3.86 -14.95
C GLY A 320 -0.24 -5.06 -14.58
N THR A 321 -0.83 -6.26 -14.58
CA THR A 321 -0.13 -7.50 -14.22
C THR A 321 0.79 -8.04 -15.32
N ILE A 322 0.62 -7.57 -16.55
CA ILE A 322 1.49 -7.88 -17.69
C ILE A 322 1.86 -6.56 -18.36
N ILE A 323 3.13 -6.16 -18.22
CA ILE A 323 3.67 -4.91 -18.75
C ILE A 323 4.64 -5.25 -19.87
N ALA A 324 4.41 -4.75 -21.08
CA ALA A 324 5.35 -4.92 -22.18
C ALA A 324 6.70 -4.25 -21.82
N SER A 325 7.82 -4.94 -22.10
CA SER A 325 9.13 -4.31 -21.96
C SER A 325 9.38 -3.34 -23.11
N GLY A 326 9.89 -2.15 -22.79
CA GLY A 326 10.31 -1.16 -23.79
C GLY A 326 11.69 -1.46 -24.41
N VAL A 327 12.42 -2.44 -23.88
CA VAL A 327 13.79 -2.78 -24.30
C VAL A 327 13.90 -4.23 -24.79
N GLY A 328 13.28 -5.19 -24.11
CA GLY A 328 13.28 -6.60 -24.52
C GLY A 328 12.02 -7.00 -25.30
N SER A 329 12.03 -8.19 -25.90
CA SER A 329 10.92 -8.69 -26.73
C SER A 329 9.73 -9.27 -25.95
N GLY A 330 9.91 -9.56 -24.66
CA GLY A 330 8.88 -10.12 -23.77
C GLY A 330 8.21 -9.10 -22.83
N CYS A 331 7.69 -9.59 -21.70
CA CYS A 331 6.93 -8.80 -20.71
C CYS A 331 7.48 -8.92 -19.29
N TRP A 332 7.24 -7.89 -18.49
CA TRP A 332 7.30 -7.94 -17.03
C TRP A 332 5.95 -8.46 -16.48
N LEU A 333 6.01 -9.50 -15.67
CA LEU A 333 4.86 -10.18 -15.09
C LEU A 333 4.81 -9.92 -13.60
N MET A 334 3.68 -9.40 -13.12
CA MET A 334 3.46 -9.18 -11.69
C MET A 334 3.32 -10.52 -10.97
N GLU A 335 3.94 -10.65 -9.81
CA GLU A 335 3.66 -11.77 -8.91
C GLU A 335 2.32 -11.51 -8.20
N VAL A 336 1.26 -12.18 -8.67
CA VAL A 336 -0.09 -12.06 -8.13
C VAL A 336 -0.31 -13.17 -7.09
N GLY A 337 -0.56 -12.76 -5.84
CA GLY A 337 -0.91 -13.69 -4.76
C GLY A 337 -2.40 -14.04 -4.73
N ALA A 338 -2.77 -14.97 -3.85
CA ALA A 338 -4.18 -15.37 -3.64
C ALA A 338 -5.07 -14.21 -3.14
N GLY A 339 -4.47 -13.11 -2.67
CA GLY A 339 -5.18 -11.91 -2.25
C GLY A 339 -5.72 -11.06 -3.41
N GLY A 340 -5.43 -11.37 -4.67
CA GLY A 340 -5.89 -10.59 -5.81
C GLY A 340 -5.06 -9.35 -6.09
N VAL A 341 -5.64 -8.36 -6.77
CA VAL A 341 -4.96 -7.11 -7.22
C VAL A 341 -5.83 -5.89 -6.99
N SER A 342 -5.21 -4.72 -6.86
CA SER A 342 -5.91 -3.43 -6.78
C SER A 342 -6.15 -2.85 -8.17
N VAL A 343 -7.27 -2.14 -8.35
CA VAL A 343 -7.50 -1.35 -9.57
C VAL A 343 -6.43 -0.27 -9.78
N ARG A 344 -5.72 0.16 -8.73
CA ARG A 344 -4.58 1.08 -8.82
C ARG A 344 -3.41 0.48 -9.58
N GLN A 345 -3.24 -0.84 -9.52
CA GLN A 345 -2.20 -1.56 -10.27
C GLN A 345 -2.46 -1.61 -11.78
N PHE A 346 -3.62 -1.14 -12.22
CA PHE A 346 -3.97 -0.92 -13.63
C PHE A 346 -4.09 0.57 -13.99
N GLY A 347 -3.65 1.46 -13.08
CA GLY A 347 -3.60 2.90 -13.30
C GLY A 347 -4.83 3.67 -12.83
N ALA A 348 -5.77 3.05 -12.09
CA ALA A 348 -6.86 3.81 -11.48
C ALA A 348 -6.30 4.70 -10.36
N LYS A 349 -6.59 5.99 -10.38
CA LYS A 349 -6.05 6.94 -9.40
C LYS A 349 -6.87 7.06 -8.14
N GLY A 350 -8.20 6.93 -8.23
CA GLY A 350 -9.06 7.05 -7.04
C GLY A 350 -8.93 8.40 -6.33
N ASP A 351 -8.61 9.46 -7.07
CA ASP A 351 -8.31 10.81 -6.55
C ASP A 351 -9.55 11.72 -6.50
N GLY A 352 -10.72 11.22 -6.93
CA GLY A 352 -11.97 11.96 -7.00
C GLY A 352 -12.08 12.95 -8.17
N ALA A 353 -11.11 12.97 -9.08
CA ALA A 353 -11.06 13.90 -10.20
C ALA A 353 -10.77 13.23 -11.55
N THR A 354 -9.84 12.27 -11.58
CA THR A 354 -9.43 11.54 -12.78
C THR A 354 -10.49 10.52 -13.17
N ASP A 355 -10.85 10.47 -14.45
CA ASP A 355 -11.69 9.41 -15.01
C ASP A 355 -10.93 8.06 -15.00
N ASP A 356 -11.35 7.17 -14.11
CA ASP A 356 -10.74 5.87 -13.86
C ASP A 356 -11.40 4.74 -14.68
N THR A 357 -12.39 5.04 -15.52
CA THR A 357 -13.21 4.04 -16.23
C THR A 357 -12.36 3.04 -17.00
N ALA A 358 -11.38 3.52 -17.77
CA ALA A 358 -10.52 2.66 -18.60
C ALA A 358 -9.60 1.77 -17.76
N ALA A 359 -9.05 2.30 -16.66
CA ALA A 359 -8.17 1.55 -15.77
C ALA A 359 -8.93 0.46 -15.00
N ILE A 360 -10.13 0.77 -14.50
CA ILE A 360 -11.00 -0.22 -13.85
C ILE A 360 -11.42 -1.29 -14.87
N GLN A 361 -11.75 -0.89 -16.10
CA GLN A 361 -12.09 -1.86 -17.14
C GLN A 361 -10.91 -2.77 -17.51
N ALA A 362 -9.68 -2.26 -17.51
CA ALA A 362 -8.47 -3.06 -17.72
C ALA A 362 -8.24 -4.06 -16.58
N ALA A 363 -8.42 -3.63 -15.33
CA ALA A 363 -8.38 -4.50 -14.16
C ALA A 363 -9.42 -5.63 -14.24
N GLU A 364 -10.68 -5.29 -14.54
CA GLU A 364 -11.77 -6.26 -14.75
C GLU A 364 -11.45 -7.24 -15.89
N ASN A 365 -10.82 -6.74 -16.95
CA ASN A 365 -10.46 -7.56 -18.10
C ASN A 365 -9.36 -8.58 -17.79
N SER A 366 -8.54 -8.36 -16.76
CA SER A 366 -7.51 -9.31 -16.33
C SER A 366 -8.08 -10.64 -15.83
N GLY A 367 -9.33 -10.64 -15.37
CA GLY A 367 -9.98 -11.83 -14.81
C GLY A 367 -9.45 -12.26 -13.43
N ILE A 368 -8.60 -11.45 -12.79
CA ILE A 368 -8.07 -11.74 -11.45
C ILE A 368 -9.15 -11.45 -10.41
N SER A 369 -9.25 -12.32 -9.40
CA SER A 369 -10.20 -12.19 -8.30
C SER A 369 -9.50 -12.44 -6.96
N PRO A 370 -9.77 -11.63 -5.92
CA PRO A 370 -10.60 -10.41 -5.96
C PRO A 370 -9.90 -9.21 -6.61
N LEU A 371 -10.70 -8.26 -7.11
CA LEU A 371 -10.27 -6.90 -7.41
C LEU A 371 -10.57 -5.98 -6.23
N HIS A 372 -9.53 -5.34 -5.72
CA HIS A 372 -9.63 -4.39 -4.62
C HIS A 372 -9.83 -2.97 -5.14
N PHE A 373 -10.87 -2.34 -4.60
CA PHE A 373 -11.04 -0.90 -4.63
C PHE A 373 -10.50 -0.38 -3.31
N ASP A 374 -9.23 0.02 -3.30
CA ASP A 374 -8.59 0.60 -2.11
C ASP A 374 -9.28 1.90 -1.68
N PHE A 375 -8.81 2.52 -0.61
CA PHE A 375 -9.32 3.83 -0.20
C PHE A 375 -9.18 4.87 -1.35
N GLY A 376 -10.21 5.67 -1.54
CA GLY A 376 -10.27 6.68 -2.60
C GLY A 376 -11.65 6.81 -3.24
N THR A 377 -11.74 7.78 -4.16
CA THR A 377 -12.94 8.00 -4.99
C THR A 377 -12.57 7.81 -6.46
N PHE A 378 -13.07 6.75 -7.07
CA PHE A 378 -12.82 6.39 -8.45
C PHE A 378 -13.93 6.95 -9.34
N ILE A 379 -13.59 7.86 -10.26
CA ILE A 379 -14.60 8.46 -11.15
C ILE A 379 -14.86 7.51 -12.32
N VAL A 380 -16.14 7.25 -12.60
CA VAL A 380 -16.60 6.49 -13.76
C VAL A 380 -17.44 7.38 -14.66
N ASN A 381 -17.10 7.41 -15.94
CA ASN A 381 -17.80 8.21 -16.94
C ASN A 381 -19.11 7.53 -17.38
N THR A 382 -19.83 8.17 -18.32
CA THR A 382 -21.17 7.73 -18.74
C THR A 382 -21.20 6.41 -19.53
N THR A 383 -20.05 5.87 -19.98
CA THR A 383 -20.00 4.55 -20.61
C THR A 383 -20.07 3.42 -19.58
N GLY A 384 -19.73 3.70 -18.33
CA GLY A 384 -19.69 2.71 -17.26
C GLY A 384 -18.61 1.65 -17.47
N VAL A 385 -18.55 0.70 -16.53
CA VAL A 385 -17.67 -0.47 -16.57
C VAL A 385 -18.50 -1.72 -16.87
N THR A 386 -18.00 -2.59 -17.74
CA THR A 386 -18.62 -3.90 -18.03
C THR A 386 -18.01 -4.97 -17.13
N LYS A 387 -18.85 -5.54 -16.26
CA LYS A 387 -18.55 -6.61 -15.31
C LYS A 387 -18.44 -7.96 -16.02
N LYS A 388 -17.52 -8.81 -15.55
CA LYS A 388 -17.26 -10.20 -15.94
C LYS A 388 -17.65 -11.20 -14.86
N SER A 389 -17.85 -12.43 -15.29
CA SER A 389 -18.02 -13.59 -14.41
C SER A 389 -16.79 -13.85 -13.55
N ASN A 390 -16.99 -14.42 -12.35
CA ASN A 390 -15.94 -14.93 -11.47
C ASN A 390 -14.91 -13.90 -10.96
N VAL A 391 -15.19 -12.60 -11.09
CA VAL A 391 -14.32 -11.53 -10.58
C VAL A 391 -15.01 -10.82 -9.43
N ASP A 392 -14.52 -10.97 -8.20
CA ASP A 392 -15.09 -10.28 -7.05
C ASP A 392 -14.61 -8.84 -6.97
N TRP A 393 -15.48 -7.92 -6.56
CA TRP A 393 -15.14 -6.53 -6.25
C TRP A 393 -15.25 -6.30 -4.75
N ILE A 394 -14.15 -5.89 -4.14
CA ILE A 394 -14.06 -5.69 -2.69
C ILE A 394 -13.57 -4.27 -2.42
N GLY A 395 -14.35 -3.49 -1.67
CA GLY A 395 -13.92 -2.21 -1.13
C GLY A 395 -13.27 -2.32 0.25
N SER A 396 -12.52 -1.30 0.64
CA SER A 396 -11.79 -1.26 1.94
C SER A 396 -12.70 -1.03 3.15
N GLN A 397 -13.91 -0.47 2.93
CA GLN A 397 -15.04 -0.25 3.86
C GLN A 397 -15.99 0.80 3.24
N ASN A 398 -17.23 0.86 3.73
CA ASN A 398 -18.21 1.86 3.28
C ASN A 398 -17.74 3.29 3.52
N GLY A 399 -17.82 4.12 2.48
CA GLY A 399 -17.39 5.52 2.50
C GLY A 399 -15.89 5.74 2.34
N LEU A 400 -15.05 4.70 2.49
CA LEU A 400 -13.61 4.79 2.24
C LEU A 400 -13.26 4.47 0.79
N SER A 401 -14.00 3.54 0.17
CA SER A 401 -13.85 3.16 -1.24
C SER A 401 -15.13 3.53 -2.00
N SER A 402 -15.05 4.57 -2.82
CA SER A 402 -16.20 5.10 -3.55
C SER A 402 -16.01 4.99 -5.06
N ILE A 403 -17.01 4.47 -5.78
CA ILE A 403 -17.10 4.56 -7.23
C ILE A 403 -18.16 5.63 -7.54
N LYS A 404 -17.72 6.74 -8.11
CA LYS A 404 -18.55 7.93 -8.31
C LYS A 404 -18.80 8.17 -9.79
N ALA A 405 -20.08 8.34 -10.15
CA ALA A 405 -20.45 8.75 -11.48
C ALA A 405 -19.97 10.17 -11.78
N ILE A 406 -19.39 10.39 -12.96
CA ILE A 406 -19.07 11.73 -13.46
C ILE A 406 -20.35 12.55 -13.62
N SER A 407 -20.23 13.88 -13.56
CA SER A 407 -21.33 14.77 -13.92
C SER A 407 -21.79 14.54 -15.36
N GLY A 408 -23.07 14.22 -15.54
CA GLY A 408 -23.65 13.92 -16.84
C GLY A 408 -24.93 13.10 -16.75
N ALA A 409 -25.53 12.83 -17.91
CA ALA A 409 -26.70 11.97 -18.02
C ALA A 409 -26.26 10.57 -18.47
N PHE A 410 -26.51 9.58 -17.62
CA PHE A 410 -26.38 8.17 -17.99
C PHE A 410 -27.57 7.76 -18.86
N GLY A 411 -27.28 7.00 -19.92
CA GLY A 411 -28.29 6.52 -20.86
C GLY A 411 -29.32 5.63 -20.16
N SER A 412 -30.48 5.45 -20.80
CA SER A 412 -31.51 4.56 -20.26
C SER A 412 -30.99 3.14 -20.12
N SER A 413 -30.14 2.62 -20.98
CA SER A 413 -29.61 1.24 -20.88
C SER A 413 -28.24 1.11 -20.20
N SER A 414 -27.72 2.15 -19.53
CA SER A 414 -26.35 2.16 -18.98
C SER A 414 -26.30 2.58 -17.52
N GLY A 415 -25.67 1.76 -16.69
CA GLY A 415 -25.31 2.06 -15.29
C GLY A 415 -23.83 2.40 -15.11
N ILE A 416 -23.41 2.65 -13.87
CA ILE A 416 -21.99 2.76 -13.50
C ILE A 416 -21.30 1.41 -13.75
N VAL A 417 -21.99 0.32 -13.42
CA VAL A 417 -21.53 -1.05 -13.67
C VAL A 417 -22.63 -1.80 -14.42
N ASN A 418 -22.25 -2.42 -15.54
CA ASN A 418 -23.15 -3.15 -16.43
C ASN A 418 -22.73 -4.62 -16.50
N GLY A 419 -23.68 -5.54 -16.62
CA GLY A 419 -23.36 -6.96 -16.79
C GLY A 419 -24.52 -7.73 -17.40
N THR A 420 -24.23 -8.53 -18.42
CA THR A 420 -25.23 -9.33 -19.13
C THR A 420 -24.74 -10.76 -19.28
N SER A 421 -25.55 -11.75 -18.93
CA SER A 421 -25.21 -13.18 -19.09
C SER A 421 -23.89 -13.57 -18.39
N ILE A 422 -23.67 -13.05 -17.18
CA ILE A 422 -22.49 -13.31 -16.34
C ILE A 422 -22.88 -14.04 -15.05
N SER A 423 -21.90 -14.60 -14.34
CA SER A 423 -22.17 -15.32 -13.09
C SER A 423 -20.99 -15.42 -12.13
N GLY A 424 -21.26 -15.79 -10.88
CA GLY A 424 -20.23 -16.28 -9.95
C GLY A 424 -19.37 -15.19 -9.32
N PHE A 425 -19.93 -14.02 -9.00
CA PHE A 425 -19.16 -12.92 -8.42
C PHE A 425 -19.86 -12.27 -7.22
N LYS A 426 -19.08 -11.55 -6.42
CA LYS A 426 -19.55 -10.71 -5.31
C LYS A 426 -19.10 -9.27 -5.51
N ILE A 427 -19.96 -8.32 -5.17
CA ILE A 427 -19.62 -6.90 -5.00
C ILE A 427 -19.86 -6.56 -3.53
N SER A 428 -18.85 -6.07 -2.83
CA SER A 428 -19.01 -5.77 -1.41
C SER A 428 -18.20 -4.59 -0.89
N ASN A 429 -18.75 -3.93 0.13
CA ASN A 429 -18.11 -2.84 0.89
C ASN A 429 -17.70 -1.63 0.03
N ILE A 430 -18.46 -1.31 -1.01
CA ILE A 430 -18.22 -0.19 -1.92
C ILE A 430 -19.38 0.82 -1.82
N THR A 431 -19.04 2.11 -1.80
CA THR A 431 -20.00 3.19 -2.00
C THR A 431 -20.13 3.49 -3.49
N PHE A 432 -21.34 3.42 -4.04
CA PHE A 432 -21.67 3.90 -5.38
C PHE A 432 -22.33 5.28 -5.27
N ASP A 433 -21.65 6.31 -5.74
CA ASP A 433 -22.08 7.71 -5.63
C ASP A 433 -22.62 8.24 -6.97
N PHE A 434 -23.93 8.55 -7.00
CA PHE A 434 -24.64 9.13 -8.13
C PHE A 434 -25.11 10.57 -7.85
N THR A 435 -24.54 11.25 -6.86
CA THR A 435 -24.97 12.61 -6.44
C THR A 435 -24.71 13.68 -7.49
N ALA A 436 -23.71 13.49 -8.35
CA ALA A 436 -23.34 14.44 -9.41
C ALA A 436 -23.99 14.12 -10.78
N ALA A 437 -24.64 12.97 -10.92
CA ALA A 437 -25.13 12.45 -12.19
C ALA A 437 -26.67 12.44 -12.27
N THR A 438 -27.18 12.25 -13.49
CA THR A 438 -28.63 12.13 -13.78
C THR A 438 -28.89 10.96 -14.72
N GLY A 439 -30.17 10.60 -14.91
CA GLY A 439 -30.58 9.47 -15.76
C GLY A 439 -30.55 8.12 -15.03
N ASN A 440 -30.35 7.05 -15.81
CA ASN A 440 -30.09 5.66 -15.40
C ASN A 440 -31.30 4.70 -15.17
N LEU A 441 -31.17 3.44 -15.63
CA LEU A 441 -32.00 2.25 -15.29
C LEU A 441 -31.41 1.38 -14.13
N GLY A 442 -30.33 1.79 -13.46
CA GLY A 442 -29.65 1.08 -12.35
C GLY A 442 -28.19 1.52 -12.14
N LEU A 443 -27.69 1.88 -10.95
CA LEU A 443 -26.23 2.09 -10.75
C LEU A 443 -25.47 0.80 -11.08
N LEU A 444 -25.99 -0.33 -10.59
CA LEU A 444 -25.67 -1.67 -11.04
C LEU A 444 -26.79 -2.15 -11.96
N ASN A 445 -26.48 -2.31 -13.23
CA ASN A 445 -27.42 -2.72 -14.26
C ASN A 445 -27.08 -4.13 -14.74
N PHE A 446 -27.84 -5.12 -14.25
CA PHE A 446 -27.57 -6.53 -14.45
C PHE A 446 -28.72 -7.24 -15.14
N SER A 447 -28.41 -7.97 -16.20
CA SER A 447 -29.38 -8.74 -16.99
C SER A 447 -28.92 -10.19 -17.15
N LEU A 448 -29.82 -11.16 -16.94
CA LEU A 448 -29.52 -12.59 -17.05
C LEU A 448 -28.32 -13.03 -16.20
N VAL A 449 -28.19 -12.48 -14.99
CA VAL A 449 -27.04 -12.73 -14.10
C VAL A 449 -27.37 -13.82 -13.09
N ASN A 450 -26.47 -14.78 -12.93
CA ASN A 450 -26.67 -15.92 -12.04
C ASN A 450 -25.62 -15.99 -10.92
N ASN A 451 -25.98 -16.54 -9.77
CA ASN A 451 -25.05 -16.85 -8.68
C ASN A 451 -24.16 -15.65 -8.30
N TYR A 452 -24.76 -14.58 -7.82
CA TYR A 452 -24.01 -13.38 -7.43
C TYR A 452 -24.59 -12.70 -6.19
N ALA A 453 -23.74 -11.90 -5.54
CA ALA A 453 -24.12 -11.17 -4.33
C ALA A 453 -23.68 -9.70 -4.39
N VAL A 454 -24.53 -8.81 -3.90
CA VAL A 454 -24.18 -7.42 -3.57
C VAL A 454 -24.40 -7.25 -2.06
N GLU A 455 -23.31 -7.05 -1.32
CA GLU A 455 -23.35 -7.11 0.13
C GLU A 455 -22.65 -5.92 0.78
N GLY A 456 -23.34 -5.28 1.73
CA GLY A 456 -22.75 -4.21 2.52
C GLY A 456 -22.46 -2.93 1.73
N CYS A 457 -22.97 -2.77 0.50
CA CYS A 457 -22.71 -1.58 -0.31
C CYS A 457 -23.61 -0.40 0.07
N VAL A 458 -23.18 0.81 -0.27
CA VAL A 458 -23.96 2.05 -0.09
C VAL A 458 -24.23 2.68 -1.45
N PHE A 459 -25.48 3.04 -1.72
CA PHE A 459 -25.90 3.70 -2.96
C PHE A 459 -26.40 5.10 -2.63
N LEU A 460 -25.73 6.13 -3.14
CA LEU A 460 -26.01 7.53 -2.85
C LEU A 460 -26.53 8.27 -4.09
N GLY A 461 -27.45 9.21 -3.88
CA GLY A 461 -27.91 10.16 -4.91
C GLY A 461 -29.28 9.82 -5.48
N ASN A 462 -29.74 10.64 -6.43
CA ASN A 462 -31.10 10.57 -6.97
C ASN A 462 -31.22 9.61 -8.17
N PHE A 463 -30.79 8.36 -7.97
CA PHE A 463 -30.85 7.29 -8.97
C PHE A 463 -32.29 6.86 -9.27
N LYS A 464 -32.60 6.46 -10.51
CA LYS A 464 -33.89 5.80 -10.78
C LYS A 464 -33.97 4.45 -10.07
N PHE A 465 -32.96 3.61 -10.29
CA PHE A 465 -32.73 2.37 -9.57
C PHE A 465 -31.26 2.37 -9.16
N ALA A 466 -30.94 1.85 -7.97
CA ALA A 466 -29.54 1.66 -7.59
C ALA A 466 -29.05 0.28 -8.02
N ILE A 467 -29.87 -0.75 -7.82
CA ILE A 467 -29.64 -2.08 -8.38
C ILE A 467 -30.84 -2.41 -9.28
N SER A 468 -30.53 -2.78 -10.51
CA SER A 468 -31.48 -3.36 -11.45
C SER A 468 -31.01 -4.77 -11.79
N HIS A 469 -31.76 -5.77 -11.33
CA HIS A 469 -31.59 -7.17 -11.67
C HIS A 469 -32.71 -7.58 -12.60
N ASN A 470 -32.38 -7.93 -13.85
CA ASN A 470 -33.37 -8.25 -14.87
C ASN A 470 -33.15 -9.67 -15.42
N GLY A 471 -33.88 -10.64 -14.87
CA GLY A 471 -33.69 -12.05 -15.17
C GLY A 471 -32.41 -12.64 -14.57
N GLY A 472 -32.50 -13.89 -14.09
CA GLY A 472 -31.39 -14.57 -13.46
C GLY A 472 -31.80 -15.52 -12.34
N ASN A 473 -30.82 -16.16 -11.73
CA ASN A 473 -31.05 -17.15 -10.69
C ASN A 473 -30.00 -17.02 -9.58
N ARG A 474 -30.39 -17.22 -8.33
CA ARG A 474 -29.50 -17.16 -7.16
C ARG A 474 -28.79 -15.82 -7.03
N PHE A 475 -29.57 -14.76 -6.79
CA PHE A 475 -29.06 -13.42 -6.49
C PHE A 475 -29.23 -13.12 -5.00
N THR A 476 -28.26 -12.42 -4.43
CA THR A 476 -28.31 -11.99 -3.02
C THR A 476 -28.07 -10.49 -2.92
N PHE A 477 -28.98 -9.77 -2.27
CA PHE A 477 -28.80 -8.37 -1.88
C PHE A 477 -28.92 -8.30 -0.37
N ARG A 478 -27.79 -8.14 0.32
CA ARG A 478 -27.75 -8.16 1.78
C ARG A 478 -27.07 -6.94 2.37
N THR A 479 -27.60 -6.42 3.47
CA THR A 479 -26.97 -5.34 4.27
C THR A 479 -26.59 -4.09 3.47
N ASN A 480 -27.28 -3.81 2.36
CA ASN A 480 -27.01 -2.62 1.54
C ASN A 480 -27.81 -1.42 2.02
N GLN A 481 -27.33 -0.22 1.72
CA GLN A 481 -28.00 1.05 2.01
C GLN A 481 -28.35 1.78 0.72
N PHE A 482 -29.62 2.12 0.54
CA PHE A 482 -30.16 2.83 -0.62
C PHE A 482 -30.63 4.21 -0.16
N LEU A 483 -29.79 5.24 -0.39
CA LEU A 483 -29.95 6.56 0.19
C LEU A 483 -30.18 7.60 -0.91
N ARG A 484 -31.47 7.87 -1.20
CA ARG A 484 -31.85 8.97 -2.07
C ARG A 484 -31.88 10.29 -1.32
N THR A 485 -31.37 11.35 -1.95
CA THR A 485 -31.41 12.71 -1.38
C THR A 485 -32.85 13.19 -1.21
N THR A 486 -33.69 12.92 -2.22
CA THR A 486 -35.12 13.25 -2.18
C THR A 486 -35.97 12.08 -2.66
N ALA A 487 -37.14 11.91 -2.04
CA ALA A 487 -38.17 11.01 -2.53
C ALA A 487 -38.70 11.51 -3.89
N SER A 488 -39.32 10.63 -4.66
CA SER A 488 -39.90 10.96 -5.97
C SER A 488 -41.27 10.33 -6.12
N SER A 489 -42.18 11.05 -6.77
CA SER A 489 -43.51 10.60 -7.16
C SER A 489 -43.53 9.91 -8.53
N SER A 490 -42.36 9.53 -9.05
CA SER A 490 -42.22 8.69 -10.23
C SER A 490 -41.35 7.48 -9.89
N GLN A 491 -41.36 6.46 -10.77
CA GLN A 491 -40.67 5.20 -10.56
C GLN A 491 -39.19 5.41 -10.18
N ASN A 492 -38.85 5.08 -8.94
CA ASN A 492 -37.57 5.40 -8.31
C ASN A 492 -37.13 4.40 -7.23
N GLN A 493 -37.62 3.15 -7.29
CA GLN A 493 -37.33 2.12 -6.31
C GLN A 493 -35.83 1.80 -6.31
N GLY A 494 -35.17 1.80 -5.16
CA GLY A 494 -33.72 1.65 -5.09
C GLY A 494 -33.26 0.27 -5.54
N LEU A 495 -34.13 -0.73 -5.35
CA LEU A 495 -33.92 -2.07 -5.85
C LEU A 495 -35.06 -2.46 -6.79
N LEU A 496 -34.68 -2.78 -8.03
CA LEU A 496 -35.54 -3.38 -9.03
C LEU A 496 -35.10 -4.83 -9.28
N VAL A 497 -36.04 -5.76 -9.16
CA VAL A 497 -35.92 -7.13 -9.65
C VAL A 497 -37.01 -7.32 -10.69
N SER A 498 -36.62 -7.42 -11.96
CA SER A 498 -37.53 -7.50 -13.09
C SER A 498 -37.39 -8.83 -13.81
N THR A 499 -38.51 -9.37 -14.28
CA THR A 499 -38.55 -10.58 -15.10
C THR A 499 -38.61 -10.29 -16.61
N SER A 500 -38.35 -9.06 -17.03
CA SER A 500 -38.50 -8.66 -18.44
C SER A 500 -37.53 -9.37 -19.38
N ALA A 501 -36.30 -9.66 -18.94
CA ALA A 501 -35.30 -10.39 -19.73
C ALA A 501 -35.39 -11.91 -19.53
N GLY A 502 -36.00 -12.37 -18.44
CA GLY A 502 -36.14 -13.78 -18.09
C GLY A 502 -36.64 -13.96 -16.65
N PRO A 503 -36.95 -15.19 -16.21
CA PRO A 503 -37.39 -15.43 -14.83
C PRO A 503 -36.29 -15.07 -13.82
N CYS A 504 -36.71 -14.58 -12.65
CA CYS A 504 -35.85 -14.28 -11.50
C CYS A 504 -36.12 -15.33 -10.41
N LEU A 505 -35.15 -16.19 -10.11
CA LEU A 505 -35.37 -17.36 -9.26
C LEU A 505 -34.42 -17.39 -8.06
N ASN A 506 -34.89 -17.93 -6.94
CA ASN A 506 -34.08 -18.26 -5.76
C ASN A 506 -33.30 -17.06 -5.19
N GLY A 507 -33.94 -15.90 -5.10
CA GLY A 507 -33.34 -14.69 -4.56
C GLY A 507 -33.35 -14.60 -3.03
N LEU A 508 -32.40 -13.84 -2.49
CA LEU A 508 -32.39 -13.41 -1.09
C LEU A 508 -32.18 -11.89 -1.02
N ILE A 509 -33.16 -11.18 -0.47
CA ILE A 509 -33.14 -9.73 -0.27
C ILE A 509 -33.29 -9.51 1.24
N GLU A 510 -32.18 -9.24 1.92
CA GLU A 510 -32.14 -9.32 3.37
C GLU A 510 -31.42 -8.14 4.05
N ALA A 511 -32.02 -7.62 5.12
CA ALA A 511 -31.41 -6.61 5.99
C ALA A 511 -30.91 -5.35 5.25
N ASN A 512 -31.56 -4.98 4.13
CA ASN A 512 -31.25 -3.75 3.43
C ASN A 512 -31.99 -2.56 4.03
N TYR A 513 -31.39 -1.38 3.94
CA TYR A 513 -31.96 -0.12 4.41
C TYR A 513 -32.24 0.81 3.23
N HIS A 514 -33.49 1.24 3.08
CA HIS A 514 -33.98 2.11 2.02
C HIS A 514 -34.53 3.39 2.63
N ASN A 515 -34.00 4.54 2.22
CA ASN A 515 -34.51 5.84 2.64
C ASN A 515 -34.85 6.70 1.42
N ASN A 516 -36.03 7.31 1.44
CA ASN A 516 -36.60 8.08 0.34
C ASN A 516 -36.79 7.25 -0.95
N THR A 517 -36.91 5.93 -0.81
CA THR A 517 -36.98 4.97 -1.92
C THR A 517 -37.62 3.67 -1.47
N GLY A 518 -38.15 2.88 -2.42
CA GLY A 518 -38.78 1.57 -2.18
C GLY A 518 -38.06 0.42 -2.88
N MET A 519 -38.76 -0.70 -3.02
CA MET A 519 -38.33 -1.89 -3.77
C MET A 519 -39.44 -2.34 -4.72
N ASP A 520 -39.07 -2.84 -5.89
CA ASP A 520 -39.98 -3.33 -6.92
C ASP A 520 -39.52 -4.72 -7.40
N ILE A 521 -40.29 -5.76 -7.08
CA ILE A 521 -39.83 -7.15 -7.14
C ILE A 521 -40.78 -8.03 -7.95
N SER A 522 -40.27 -8.60 -9.04
CA SER A 522 -40.84 -9.70 -9.80
C SER A 522 -39.91 -10.90 -9.70
N ALA A 523 -40.26 -11.92 -8.93
CA ALA A 523 -39.40 -13.11 -8.73
C ALA A 523 -40.17 -14.34 -8.24
N GLN A 524 -39.53 -15.51 -8.29
CA GLN A 524 -40.03 -16.75 -7.71
C GLN A 524 -39.08 -17.33 -6.67
N TYR A 525 -39.63 -18.06 -5.70
CA TYR A 525 -38.86 -18.75 -4.65
C TYR A 525 -37.89 -17.82 -3.90
N THR A 526 -38.29 -16.56 -3.73
CA THR A 526 -37.42 -15.48 -3.24
C THR A 526 -37.83 -15.07 -1.84
N THR A 527 -36.83 -14.88 -0.97
CA THR A 527 -37.02 -14.39 0.39
C THR A 527 -36.67 -12.91 0.47
N ILE A 528 -37.59 -12.11 1.00
CA ILE A 528 -37.49 -10.68 1.26
C ILE A 528 -37.65 -10.51 2.77
N ALA A 529 -36.53 -10.40 3.48
CA ALA A 529 -36.52 -10.48 4.94
C ALA A 529 -35.80 -9.33 5.64
N TYR A 530 -36.36 -8.84 6.73
CA TYR A 530 -35.69 -7.88 7.63
C TYR A 530 -35.22 -6.58 6.96
N ASN A 531 -35.77 -6.22 5.80
CA ASN A 531 -35.46 -4.96 5.13
C ASN A 531 -36.23 -3.81 5.79
N GLN A 532 -35.66 -2.62 5.74
CA GLN A 532 -36.26 -1.41 6.28
C GLN A 532 -36.42 -0.41 5.16
N THR A 533 -37.64 0.10 4.98
CA THR A 533 -37.99 1.04 3.93
C THR A 533 -38.72 2.22 4.53
N TYR A 534 -38.22 3.42 4.23
CA TYR A 534 -38.74 4.67 4.79
C TYR A 534 -38.95 5.74 3.71
N ASN A 535 -40.04 6.50 3.88
CA ASN A 535 -40.26 7.80 3.21
C ASN A 535 -40.30 7.77 1.68
N TRP A 536 -40.68 6.66 1.05
CA TRP A 536 -40.86 6.61 -0.41
C TRP A 536 -42.08 7.44 -0.85
N GLN A 537 -42.13 7.78 -2.14
CA GLN A 537 -43.20 8.59 -2.71
C GLN A 537 -43.92 8.00 -3.94
N PHE A 538 -43.53 6.78 -4.33
CA PHE A 538 -44.09 6.08 -5.49
C PHE A 538 -44.24 4.58 -5.18
N GLY A 539 -45.37 3.99 -5.56
CA GLY A 539 -45.65 2.55 -5.37
C GLY A 539 -45.78 2.17 -3.89
N ALA A 540 -45.13 1.07 -3.51
CA ALA A 540 -45.06 0.62 -2.12
C ALA A 540 -43.62 0.61 -1.58
N GLY A 541 -43.49 0.48 -0.26
CA GLY A 541 -42.18 0.23 0.35
C GLY A 541 -41.59 -1.07 -0.19
N ILE A 542 -42.45 -2.09 -0.30
CA ILE A 542 -42.19 -3.33 -1.01
C ILE A 542 -43.33 -3.56 -2.01
N THR A 543 -43.06 -3.35 -3.29
CA THR A 543 -43.96 -3.71 -4.39
C THR A 543 -43.57 -5.08 -4.94
N ILE A 544 -44.56 -5.96 -5.08
CA ILE A 544 -44.43 -7.25 -5.75
C ILE A 544 -45.29 -7.24 -7.01
N GLU A 545 -44.67 -7.43 -8.16
CA GLU A 545 -45.29 -7.21 -9.47
C GLU A 545 -46.38 -8.21 -9.86
N GLN A 546 -47.31 -7.76 -10.71
CA GLN A 546 -48.35 -8.59 -11.34
C GLN A 546 -47.77 -9.34 -12.54
N ASN A 547 -47.03 -10.40 -12.28
CA ASN A 547 -46.39 -11.18 -13.34
C ASN A 547 -46.61 -12.69 -13.15
N ASN A 548 -46.82 -13.43 -14.24
CA ASN A 548 -46.92 -14.89 -14.20
C ASN A 548 -45.63 -15.57 -13.71
N ASN A 549 -44.49 -14.88 -13.80
CA ASN A 549 -43.19 -15.31 -13.27
C ASN A 549 -42.93 -14.75 -11.86
N CYS A 550 -43.96 -14.31 -11.13
CA CYS A 550 -43.85 -13.82 -9.76
C CYS A 550 -44.75 -14.66 -8.83
N SER A 551 -44.16 -15.47 -7.95
CA SER A 551 -44.90 -16.41 -7.09
C SER A 551 -44.03 -17.00 -5.97
N ASP A 552 -44.64 -17.65 -4.98
CA ASP A 552 -43.92 -18.46 -3.97
C ASP A 552 -42.89 -17.64 -3.19
N LEU A 553 -43.27 -16.44 -2.77
CA LEU A 553 -42.40 -15.50 -2.05
C LEU A 553 -42.52 -15.64 -0.54
N LYS A 554 -41.48 -15.21 0.17
CA LYS A 554 -41.49 -15.00 1.63
C LYS A 554 -41.17 -13.55 1.93
N ILE A 555 -42.15 -12.78 2.38
CA ILE A 555 -42.02 -11.38 2.79
C ILE A 555 -42.10 -11.34 4.30
N ILE A 556 -40.95 -11.37 4.98
CA ILE A 556 -40.87 -11.70 6.41
C ILE A 556 -40.12 -10.64 7.22
N GLY A 557 -40.72 -10.13 8.29
CA GLY A 557 -39.98 -9.30 9.26
C GLY A 557 -39.51 -7.94 8.73
N ASN A 558 -40.08 -7.44 7.63
CA ASN A 558 -39.69 -6.16 7.05
C ASN A 558 -40.38 -4.99 7.76
N ILE A 559 -39.80 -3.80 7.64
CA ILE A 559 -40.38 -2.53 8.09
C ILE A 559 -40.64 -1.67 6.85
N SER A 560 -41.87 -1.19 6.67
CA SER A 560 -42.24 -0.25 5.61
C SER A 560 -43.06 0.90 6.21
N SER A 561 -42.44 2.07 6.35
CA SER A 561 -43.06 3.18 7.07
C SER A 561 -42.90 4.56 6.40
N GLY A 562 -43.92 5.40 6.55
CA GLY A 562 -43.88 6.80 6.11
C GLY A 562 -44.04 6.99 4.60
N GLY A 563 -44.55 5.99 3.87
CA GLY A 563 -44.88 6.14 2.45
C GLY A 563 -45.89 7.27 2.24
N SER A 564 -45.57 8.20 1.35
CA SER A 564 -46.41 9.38 1.02
C SER A 564 -46.63 9.49 -0.49
N GLY A 565 -47.54 10.33 -0.98
CA GLY A 565 -47.74 10.47 -2.44
C GLY A 565 -48.54 9.33 -3.09
N THR A 566 -48.51 9.28 -4.43
CA THR A 566 -49.33 8.40 -5.27
C THR A 566 -48.55 7.80 -6.44
N ASP A 567 -48.94 6.61 -6.90
CA ASP A 567 -48.43 6.00 -8.12
C ASP A 567 -49.08 6.58 -9.40
N VAL A 568 -48.73 6.02 -10.56
CA VAL A 568 -49.28 6.40 -11.88
C VAL A 568 -50.78 6.17 -12.04
N ASN A 569 -51.37 5.34 -11.19
CA ASN A 569 -52.80 5.00 -11.18
C ASN A 569 -53.58 5.82 -10.15
N ASN A 570 -52.96 6.84 -9.54
CA ASN A 570 -53.48 7.59 -8.39
C ASN A 570 -53.72 6.74 -7.13
N THR A 571 -53.09 5.58 -7.03
CA THR A 571 -53.08 4.77 -5.81
C THR A 571 -52.13 5.42 -4.81
N VAL A 572 -52.61 5.71 -3.60
CA VAL A 572 -51.76 6.21 -2.51
C VAL A 572 -50.73 5.17 -2.09
N CYS A 573 -49.55 5.64 -1.71
CA CYS A 573 -48.43 4.74 -1.38
C CYS A 573 -48.75 3.76 -0.25
N LEU A 574 -48.48 2.47 -0.51
CA LEU A 574 -48.79 1.34 0.38
C LEU A 574 -47.53 0.88 1.12
N GLY A 575 -47.67 0.25 2.29
CA GLY A 575 -46.52 -0.37 2.98
C GLY A 575 -45.96 -1.56 2.18
N ILE A 576 -46.77 -2.61 2.06
CA ILE A 576 -46.49 -3.79 1.23
C ILE A 576 -47.62 -3.97 0.23
N GLU A 577 -47.26 -4.17 -1.03
CA GLU A 577 -48.18 -4.43 -2.12
C GLU A 577 -47.82 -5.78 -2.74
N ASN A 578 -48.63 -6.82 -2.47
CA ASN A 578 -48.39 -8.17 -2.97
C ASN A 578 -49.39 -8.58 -4.05
N TRP A 579 -48.89 -8.80 -5.27
CA TRP A 579 -49.68 -9.36 -6.36
C TRP A 579 -49.32 -10.82 -6.71
N ALA A 580 -48.31 -11.40 -6.06
CA ALA A 580 -47.85 -12.76 -6.33
C ALA A 580 -48.62 -13.81 -5.51
N PRO A 581 -49.10 -14.92 -6.13
CA PRO A 581 -49.76 -16.00 -5.42
C PRO A 581 -48.78 -16.86 -4.60
N ARG A 582 -49.33 -17.63 -3.66
CA ARG A 582 -48.61 -18.56 -2.77
C ARG A 582 -47.51 -17.87 -1.96
N THR A 583 -47.76 -16.62 -1.57
CA THR A 583 -46.81 -15.80 -0.83
C THR A 583 -47.10 -15.83 0.67
N ALA A 584 -46.06 -15.99 1.49
CA ALA A 584 -46.12 -15.80 2.93
C ALA A 584 -45.74 -14.35 3.27
N ILE A 585 -46.66 -13.59 3.84
CA ILE A 585 -46.47 -12.22 4.31
C ILE A 585 -46.60 -12.25 5.83
N ALA A 586 -45.47 -12.28 6.54
CA ALA A 586 -45.51 -12.46 7.98
C ALA A 586 -44.52 -11.62 8.78
N PHE A 587 -44.88 -11.29 10.02
CA PHE A 587 -44.03 -10.55 10.96
C PHE A 587 -43.59 -9.16 10.47
N ASN A 588 -44.20 -8.61 9.41
CA ASN A 588 -43.85 -7.30 8.89
C ASN A 588 -44.49 -6.19 9.74
N THR A 589 -43.86 -5.02 9.75
CA THR A 589 -44.41 -3.79 10.34
C THR A 589 -44.65 -2.77 9.23
N CYS A 590 -45.91 -2.43 9.00
CA CYS A 590 -46.31 -1.38 8.07
C CYS A 590 -46.94 -0.23 8.85
N ALA A 591 -46.32 0.95 8.86
CA ALA A 591 -46.76 2.03 9.73
C ALA A 591 -46.77 3.43 9.10
N GLY A 592 -47.83 4.21 9.35
CA GLY A 592 -47.90 5.60 8.93
C GLY A 592 -47.90 5.81 7.41
N ASN A 593 -48.36 4.81 6.64
CA ASN A 593 -48.40 4.90 5.17
C ASN A 593 -49.65 5.65 4.70
N ALA A 594 -49.55 6.36 3.58
CA ALA A 594 -50.67 7.08 2.95
C ALA A 594 -51.87 6.18 2.63
N GLY A 595 -51.59 4.98 2.13
CA GLY A 595 -52.58 3.96 1.80
C GLY A 595 -52.61 2.80 2.78
N ASP A 596 -52.90 1.60 2.28
CA ASP A 596 -52.97 0.38 3.09
C ASP A 596 -51.60 0.07 3.72
N GLY A 597 -51.63 -0.55 4.92
CA GLY A 597 -50.44 -1.19 5.46
C GLY A 597 -49.98 -2.32 4.55
N ILE A 598 -50.89 -3.27 4.27
CA ILE A 598 -50.66 -4.39 3.35
C ILE A 598 -51.84 -4.49 2.38
N ALA A 599 -51.57 -4.49 1.08
CA ALA A 599 -52.52 -4.88 0.05
C ALA A 599 -52.13 -6.23 -0.55
N ASN A 600 -53.04 -7.20 -0.52
CA ASN A 600 -52.82 -8.51 -1.12
C ASN A 600 -53.82 -8.78 -2.25
N GLY A 601 -53.33 -8.92 -3.47
CA GLY A 601 -54.05 -9.49 -4.61
C GLY A 601 -53.41 -10.78 -5.13
N GLY A 602 -52.55 -11.45 -4.35
CA GLY A 602 -52.05 -12.78 -4.67
C GLY A 602 -52.94 -13.89 -4.13
N GLN A 603 -53.21 -14.91 -4.94
CA GLN A 603 -54.09 -16.03 -4.55
C GLN A 603 -53.36 -16.99 -3.59
N ASN A 604 -54.08 -17.63 -2.68
CA ASN A 604 -53.52 -18.64 -1.76
C ASN A 604 -52.36 -18.11 -0.90
N CYS A 605 -52.43 -16.85 -0.48
CA CYS A 605 -51.39 -16.25 0.37
C CYS A 605 -51.67 -16.50 1.86
N VAL A 606 -50.62 -16.42 2.67
CA VAL A 606 -50.73 -16.46 4.13
C VAL A 606 -50.24 -15.13 4.69
N ILE A 607 -51.16 -14.38 5.30
CA ILE A 607 -50.90 -13.05 5.86
C ILE A 607 -51.02 -13.18 7.38
N SER A 608 -49.89 -13.26 8.07
CA SER A 608 -49.91 -13.57 9.50
C SER A 608 -48.93 -12.82 10.37
N ALA A 609 -49.31 -12.56 11.62
CA ALA A 609 -48.44 -11.92 12.61
C ALA A 609 -47.85 -10.56 12.18
N ASN A 610 -48.49 -9.85 11.24
CA ASN A 610 -48.04 -8.52 10.83
C ASN A 610 -48.59 -7.45 11.77
N THR A 611 -47.86 -6.35 11.90
CA THR A 611 -48.31 -5.13 12.59
C THR A 611 -48.61 -4.05 11.55
N CYS A 612 -49.87 -3.62 11.46
CA CYS A 612 -50.28 -2.49 10.63
C CYS A 612 -50.75 -1.35 11.52
N LEU A 613 -49.90 -0.34 11.71
CA LEU A 613 -50.12 0.73 12.69
C LEU A 613 -50.36 2.07 12.00
N ASN A 614 -51.47 2.74 12.29
CA ASN A 614 -51.70 4.14 11.86
C ASN A 614 -51.56 4.34 10.34
N ASN A 615 -51.93 3.36 9.51
CA ASN A 615 -51.90 3.53 8.04
C ASN A 615 -53.13 4.33 7.58
N GLY A 616 -53.33 4.44 6.26
CA GLY A 616 -54.44 5.19 5.69
C GLY A 616 -54.35 6.69 5.97
N GLN A 617 -53.14 7.25 6.08
CA GLN A 617 -52.92 8.68 6.36
C GLN A 617 -53.63 9.59 5.35
N VAL A 618 -53.85 9.09 4.13
CA VAL A 618 -54.74 9.69 3.12
C VAL A 618 -56.02 8.87 2.98
N SER A 619 -55.90 7.58 2.64
CA SER A 619 -57.03 6.66 2.55
C SER A 619 -56.53 5.21 2.47
N GLY A 620 -56.87 4.38 3.45
CA GLY A 620 -56.45 2.99 3.45
C GLY A 620 -56.83 2.24 4.72
N ASN A 621 -56.49 0.96 4.75
CA ASN A 621 -56.77 0.00 5.81
C ASN A 621 -55.46 -0.55 6.41
N GLY A 622 -55.57 -1.34 7.47
CA GLY A 622 -54.44 -2.14 7.94
C GLY A 622 -54.04 -3.18 6.90
N ILE A 623 -54.97 -4.06 6.55
CA ILE A 623 -54.82 -5.08 5.51
C ILE A 623 -56.01 -5.01 4.55
N THR A 624 -55.76 -5.03 3.25
CA THR A 624 -56.79 -5.14 2.22
C THR A 624 -56.55 -6.37 1.36
N THR A 625 -57.55 -7.25 1.22
CA THR A 625 -57.53 -8.28 0.17
C THR A 625 -58.24 -7.75 -1.06
N ARG A 626 -57.60 -7.87 -2.24
CA ARG A 626 -58.07 -7.26 -3.49
C ARG A 626 -58.42 -8.31 -4.53
N TYR A 627 -59.51 -8.07 -5.23
CA TYR A 627 -59.88 -8.77 -6.47
C TYR A 627 -60.28 -7.73 -7.52
N THR A 628 -59.55 -7.64 -8.62
CA THR A 628 -59.92 -6.78 -9.75
C THR A 628 -59.87 -7.52 -11.08
N SER A 629 -59.14 -8.63 -11.17
CA SER A 629 -59.03 -9.50 -12.35
C SER A 629 -58.60 -10.91 -11.93
N SER A 630 -58.42 -11.83 -12.87
CA SER A 630 -57.81 -13.13 -12.59
C SER A 630 -56.33 -13.04 -12.17
N SER A 631 -55.62 -11.98 -12.56
CA SER A 631 -54.21 -11.73 -12.21
C SER A 631 -54.04 -10.98 -10.89
N ILE A 632 -55.02 -10.16 -10.50
CA ILE A 632 -55.11 -9.52 -9.18
C ILE A 632 -56.27 -10.18 -8.44
N ASN A 633 -55.94 -11.27 -7.77
CA ASN A 633 -56.89 -12.19 -7.16
C ASN A 633 -56.36 -12.65 -5.78
N GLY A 634 -56.76 -11.95 -4.72
CA GLY A 634 -56.40 -12.28 -3.35
C GLY A 634 -57.14 -13.49 -2.74
N ASN A 635 -57.95 -14.20 -3.51
CA ASN A 635 -58.85 -15.23 -3.01
C ASN A 635 -58.12 -16.43 -2.41
N TYR A 636 -58.83 -17.18 -1.56
CA TYR A 636 -58.31 -18.36 -0.87
C TYR A 636 -57.09 -18.10 0.02
N SER A 637 -56.85 -16.83 0.36
CA SER A 637 -55.79 -16.46 1.30
C SER A 637 -56.24 -16.63 2.75
N THR A 638 -55.29 -16.75 3.68
CA THR A 638 -55.57 -16.80 5.11
C THR A 638 -54.96 -15.59 5.81
N VAL A 639 -55.73 -14.94 6.68
CA VAL A 639 -55.35 -13.73 7.43
C VAL A 639 -55.53 -13.97 8.92
N PHE A 640 -54.45 -14.15 9.68
CA PHE A 640 -54.54 -14.47 11.12
C PHE A 640 -53.35 -13.95 11.94
N GLY A 641 -53.57 -13.70 13.23
CA GLY A 641 -52.56 -13.24 14.18
C GLY A 641 -52.05 -11.82 13.94
N ASN A 642 -52.66 -11.06 13.03
CA ASN A 642 -52.22 -9.69 12.71
C ASN A 642 -52.71 -8.70 13.77
N ASN A 643 -51.92 -7.65 14.00
CA ASN A 643 -52.24 -6.53 14.86
C ASN A 643 -52.38 -5.26 13.99
N CYS A 644 -53.61 -4.95 13.57
CA CYS A 644 -53.89 -3.82 12.70
C CYS A 644 -54.72 -2.77 13.43
N ILE A 645 -54.03 -1.83 14.07
CA ILE A 645 -54.59 -0.87 15.01
C ILE A 645 -54.28 0.56 14.60
N ASP A 646 -55.13 1.49 15.03
CA ASP A 646 -54.84 2.92 15.02
C ASP A 646 -54.79 3.44 16.45
N THR A 647 -53.73 4.15 16.77
CA THR A 647 -53.45 4.71 18.11
C THR A 647 -53.43 6.23 18.10
N GLN A 648 -53.78 6.88 16.99
CA GLN A 648 -53.80 8.33 16.89
C GLN A 648 -55.07 8.90 17.54
N GLY A 649 -54.99 10.14 18.05
CA GLY A 649 -56.15 10.83 18.61
C GLY A 649 -57.29 11.01 17.60
N THR A 650 -56.94 11.17 16.32
CA THR A 650 -57.87 11.09 15.18
C THR A 650 -57.43 9.91 14.31
N PRO A 651 -58.12 8.76 14.37
CA PRO A 651 -57.74 7.59 13.59
C PRO A 651 -57.75 7.86 12.08
N THR A 652 -56.76 7.34 11.36
CA THR A 652 -56.61 7.46 9.90
C THR A 652 -56.87 6.13 9.19
N GLN A 653 -56.53 5.02 9.82
CA GLN A 653 -56.71 3.68 9.26
C GLN A 653 -58.20 3.30 9.28
N ASN A 654 -58.83 3.13 8.11
CA ASN A 654 -60.29 2.93 8.01
C ASN A 654 -60.75 1.66 8.72
N TYR A 655 -60.17 0.52 8.36
CA TYR A 655 -60.41 -0.78 8.97
C TYR A 655 -59.11 -1.49 9.30
N GLY A 656 -59.13 -2.44 10.25
CA GLY A 656 -58.00 -3.35 10.46
C GLY A 656 -57.86 -4.33 9.29
N TYR A 657 -58.99 -4.86 8.79
CA TYR A 657 -59.09 -5.68 7.58
C TYR A 657 -60.23 -5.21 6.66
N ALA A 658 -60.02 -5.23 5.35
CA ALA A 658 -61.10 -4.99 4.38
C ALA A 658 -61.00 -5.88 3.13
N ASP A 659 -62.15 -6.36 2.67
CA ASP A 659 -62.34 -6.78 1.28
C ASP A 659 -62.46 -5.54 0.39
N TYR A 660 -61.74 -5.50 -0.71
CA TYR A 660 -61.80 -4.38 -1.65
C TYR A 660 -63.15 -4.24 -2.34
N ASN A 661 -63.80 -5.36 -2.66
CA ASN A 661 -65.15 -5.44 -3.23
C ASN A 661 -65.76 -6.83 -2.98
N SER A 662 -67.00 -7.05 -3.41
CA SER A 662 -67.73 -8.32 -3.25
C SER A 662 -67.23 -9.48 -4.11
N SER A 663 -66.23 -9.28 -4.99
CA SER A 663 -65.59 -10.35 -5.77
C SER A 663 -64.44 -11.04 -5.04
N VAL A 664 -64.01 -10.49 -3.89
CA VAL A 664 -63.09 -11.19 -2.99
C VAL A 664 -63.86 -12.33 -2.32
N TYR A 665 -63.40 -13.57 -2.43
CA TYR A 665 -64.08 -14.74 -1.87
C TYR A 665 -63.09 -15.80 -1.35
N GLY A 666 -63.56 -16.68 -0.47
CA GLY A 666 -62.77 -17.80 0.07
C GLY A 666 -61.59 -17.38 0.96
N VAL A 667 -61.46 -16.11 1.35
CA VAL A 667 -60.44 -15.66 2.30
C VAL A 667 -60.86 -16.05 3.71
N ASN A 668 -59.96 -16.71 4.44
CA ASN A 668 -60.16 -17.04 5.85
C ASN A 668 -59.55 -15.95 6.73
N VAL A 669 -60.40 -15.11 7.33
CA VAL A 669 -59.97 -14.12 8.33
C VAL A 669 -60.15 -14.74 9.73
N GLY A 670 -59.04 -15.19 10.29
CA GLY A 670 -58.97 -15.82 11.62
C GLY A 670 -58.87 -14.80 12.76
N ILE A 671 -58.25 -15.20 13.88
CA ILE A 671 -58.09 -14.36 15.07
C ILE A 671 -57.08 -13.24 14.77
N ASN A 672 -57.53 -11.99 14.76
CA ASN A 672 -56.68 -10.81 14.58
C ASN A 672 -57.10 -9.70 15.57
N THR A 673 -56.22 -8.72 15.79
CA THR A 673 -56.49 -7.54 16.63
C THR A 673 -56.72 -6.32 15.74
N PHE A 674 -57.97 -5.86 15.62
CA PHE A 674 -58.39 -4.79 14.72
C PHE A 674 -59.04 -3.58 15.41
N SER A 675 -58.73 -3.33 16.68
CA SER A 675 -59.34 -2.24 17.46
C SER A 675 -58.79 -0.85 17.10
N GLY A 676 -59.57 0.21 17.35
CA GLY A 676 -59.12 1.61 17.29
C GLY A 676 -59.17 2.27 15.90
N ASN A 677 -59.48 1.51 14.84
CA ASN A 677 -59.58 2.00 13.47
C ASN A 677 -60.75 2.99 13.27
N LYS A 678 -60.61 3.89 12.28
CA LYS A 678 -61.47 5.06 12.02
C LYS A 678 -62.93 4.71 11.75
N ILE A 679 -63.22 3.66 11.00
CA ILE A 679 -64.59 3.26 10.65
C ILE A 679 -65.02 2.05 11.47
N GLY A 680 -64.17 1.03 11.56
CA GLY A 680 -64.49 -0.17 12.35
C GLY A 680 -63.37 -1.22 12.30
N PRO A 681 -63.55 -2.37 12.95
CA PRO A 681 -62.52 -3.40 12.97
C PRO A 681 -62.30 -4.05 11.60
N GLN A 682 -63.38 -4.30 10.85
CA GLN A 682 -63.29 -5.00 9.57
C GLN A 682 -64.44 -4.64 8.62
N ASN A 683 -64.21 -4.78 7.32
CA ASN A 683 -65.21 -4.68 6.25
C ASN A 683 -65.17 -5.91 5.34
N ILE A 684 -66.08 -6.86 5.53
CA ILE A 684 -66.17 -8.10 4.77
C ILE A 684 -67.33 -7.98 3.77
N LEU A 685 -67.04 -8.11 2.47
CA LEU A 685 -68.00 -7.83 1.39
C LEU A 685 -68.34 -9.07 0.54
N GLY A 686 -67.38 -9.95 0.28
CA GLY A 686 -67.57 -11.14 -0.57
C GLY A 686 -67.04 -12.44 0.04
N THR A 687 -66.29 -12.36 1.13
CA THR A 687 -65.66 -13.54 1.73
C THR A 687 -66.67 -14.38 2.51
N THR A 688 -66.88 -15.62 2.04
CA THR A 688 -67.48 -16.73 2.78
C THR A 688 -66.52 -17.12 3.91
N ALA A 689 -66.50 -16.32 4.97
CA ALA A 689 -65.66 -16.57 6.12
C ALA A 689 -65.95 -17.98 6.68
N VAL A 690 -65.09 -18.96 6.38
CA VAL A 690 -64.82 -20.00 7.35
C VAL A 690 -63.92 -19.32 8.37
N LEU A 691 -64.55 -18.49 9.21
CA LEU A 691 -64.04 -18.34 10.56
C LEU A 691 -63.73 -19.77 11.01
N THR A 692 -62.58 -20.03 11.58
CA THR A 692 -62.57 -21.05 12.62
C THR A 692 -62.84 -20.28 13.91
N PRO A 693 -64.10 -19.91 14.27
CA PRO A 693 -64.30 -19.32 15.58
C PRO A 693 -63.85 -20.34 16.61
N SER A 694 -63.08 -19.89 17.58
CA SER A 694 -63.04 -20.58 18.86
C SER A 694 -64.29 -20.14 19.63
N PHE A 695 -65.32 -20.98 19.71
CA PHE A 695 -66.48 -20.71 20.56
C PHE A 695 -66.18 -21.15 21.97
N GLN A 696 -66.48 -20.31 22.95
CA GLN A 696 -66.31 -20.63 24.36
C GLN A 696 -67.64 -20.56 25.08
N ALA A 697 -67.87 -21.50 25.98
CA ALA A 697 -69.01 -21.47 26.89
C ALA A 697 -68.62 -22.12 28.22
N TYR A 698 -69.33 -21.75 29.28
CA TYR A 698 -69.06 -22.28 30.61
C TYR A 698 -70.37 -22.43 31.39
N THR A 699 -70.35 -23.33 32.36
CA THR A 699 -71.44 -23.49 33.35
C THR A 699 -70.85 -23.96 34.67
N THR A 700 -71.69 -24.06 35.71
CA THR A 700 -71.30 -24.75 36.94
C THR A 700 -71.72 -26.22 36.85
N PHE A 701 -70.84 -27.12 37.30
CA PHE A 701 -71.10 -28.55 37.29
C PHE A 701 -70.54 -29.19 38.57
N ASN A 702 -71.28 -30.15 39.12
CA ASN A 702 -70.86 -30.94 40.27
C ASN A 702 -70.85 -32.43 39.89
N PRO A 703 -69.68 -33.03 39.66
CA PRO A 703 -69.57 -34.47 39.39
C PRO A 703 -69.91 -35.35 40.62
N SER A 704 -69.99 -34.77 41.83
CA SER A 704 -70.15 -35.46 43.11
C SER A 704 -69.06 -36.53 43.34
N SER A 705 -69.41 -37.76 43.69
CA SER A 705 -68.48 -38.89 43.81
C SER A 705 -68.48 -39.74 42.54
N ILE A 706 -67.34 -39.92 41.90
CA ILE A 706 -67.17 -40.82 40.75
C ILE A 706 -66.37 -42.04 41.20
N SER A 707 -67.01 -43.22 41.24
CA SER A 707 -66.33 -44.49 41.54
C SER A 707 -65.31 -44.88 40.45
N ASN A 708 -64.33 -45.71 40.79
CA ASN A 708 -63.41 -46.25 39.77
C ASN A 708 -64.18 -47.05 38.69
N GLY A 709 -63.85 -46.81 37.43
CA GLY A 709 -64.55 -47.35 36.25
C GLY A 709 -65.85 -46.63 35.91
N ALA A 710 -66.30 -45.66 36.70
CA ALA A 710 -67.49 -44.87 36.43
C ALA A 710 -67.16 -43.54 35.72
N SER A 711 -68.19 -42.92 35.16
CA SER A 711 -68.10 -41.62 34.50
C SER A 711 -69.23 -40.69 34.93
N ALA A 712 -68.95 -39.39 34.99
CA ALA A 712 -69.95 -38.35 35.18
C ALA A 712 -69.78 -37.29 34.09
N GLY A 713 -70.86 -36.69 33.61
CA GLY A 713 -70.78 -35.74 32.52
C GLY A 713 -72.02 -34.87 32.40
N GLY A 714 -71.98 -33.93 31.47
CA GLY A 714 -73.08 -33.04 31.17
C GLY A 714 -72.95 -32.45 29.77
N THR A 715 -73.93 -31.66 29.39
CA THR A 715 -73.96 -30.94 28.13
C THR A 715 -74.22 -29.47 28.42
N LEU A 716 -73.53 -28.58 27.72
CA LEU A 716 -73.76 -27.14 27.83
C LEU A 716 -73.88 -26.50 26.44
N THR A 717 -74.69 -25.45 26.36
CA THR A 717 -74.92 -24.72 25.11
C THR A 717 -73.70 -23.87 24.77
N CYS A 718 -73.07 -24.15 23.63
CA CYS A 718 -71.97 -23.39 23.05
C CYS A 718 -72.41 -22.92 21.66
N ASN A 719 -73.03 -21.73 21.61
CA ASN A 719 -73.60 -21.18 20.38
C ASN A 719 -72.52 -21.08 19.29
N GLY A 720 -72.76 -21.74 18.15
CA GLY A 720 -71.88 -21.81 16.98
C GLY A 720 -71.10 -23.12 16.83
N ALA A 721 -71.11 -24.02 17.81
CA ALA A 721 -70.51 -25.35 17.69
C ALA A 721 -71.31 -26.24 16.71
N GLU A 722 -70.64 -26.96 15.82
CA GLU A 722 -71.24 -27.91 14.86
C GLU A 722 -70.60 -29.30 14.98
N PRO A 723 -71.33 -30.39 14.67
CA PRO A 723 -70.72 -31.71 14.54
C PRO A 723 -69.52 -31.66 13.57
N ASN A 724 -68.43 -32.36 13.90
CA ASN A 724 -67.09 -32.33 13.26
C ASN A 724 -66.11 -31.28 13.82
N ASP A 725 -66.54 -30.34 14.66
CA ASP A 725 -65.61 -29.40 15.30
C ASP A 725 -64.79 -30.06 16.43
N PHE A 726 -63.59 -29.56 16.67
CA PHE A 726 -62.76 -29.98 17.80
C PHE A 726 -63.24 -29.30 19.08
N ALA A 727 -63.51 -30.06 20.15
CA ALA A 727 -63.88 -29.51 21.46
C ALA A 727 -62.89 -29.93 22.54
N GLN A 728 -62.63 -29.03 23.48
CA GLN A 728 -61.85 -29.29 24.69
C GLN A 728 -62.59 -28.73 25.90
N ALA A 729 -62.39 -29.31 27.07
CA ALA A 729 -62.95 -28.83 28.33
C ALA A 729 -61.88 -28.63 29.40
N SER A 730 -62.11 -27.67 30.28
CA SER A 730 -61.36 -27.48 31.52
C SER A 730 -62.32 -27.43 32.70
N PHE A 731 -61.87 -27.95 33.84
CA PHE A 731 -62.57 -27.85 35.12
C PHE A 731 -61.74 -27.01 36.07
N GLN A 732 -62.39 -26.13 36.82
CA GLN A 732 -61.71 -25.14 37.68
C GLN A 732 -60.91 -25.79 38.83
N GLN A 733 -61.19 -27.06 39.16
CA GLN A 733 -60.49 -27.82 40.22
C GLN A 733 -59.58 -28.89 39.64
N SER A 734 -58.63 -29.35 40.45
CA SER A 734 -57.76 -30.49 40.10
C SER A 734 -58.59 -31.71 39.71
N LEU A 735 -58.25 -32.34 38.59
CA LEU A 735 -58.90 -33.56 38.13
C LEU A 735 -58.52 -34.81 38.94
N GLN A 736 -57.55 -34.73 39.85
CA GLN A 736 -57.15 -35.84 40.74
C GLN A 736 -56.90 -37.18 40.01
N GLY A 737 -56.39 -37.12 38.76
CA GLY A 737 -56.14 -38.29 37.91
C GLY A 737 -57.31 -38.76 37.04
N VAL A 738 -58.51 -38.17 37.20
CA VAL A 738 -59.69 -38.39 36.35
C VAL A 738 -59.46 -37.74 34.98
N LYS A 739 -59.85 -38.41 33.90
CA LYS A 739 -59.75 -37.85 32.54
C LYS A 739 -60.99 -37.03 32.20
N LEU A 740 -60.81 -35.87 31.59
CA LEU A 740 -61.90 -35.01 31.12
C LEU A 740 -61.89 -34.96 29.59
N PHE A 741 -63.00 -35.35 28.99
CA PHE A 741 -63.23 -35.33 27.54
C PHE A 741 -64.30 -34.31 27.20
N ALA A 742 -64.26 -33.76 25.99
CA ALA A 742 -65.33 -32.96 25.41
C ALA A 742 -65.48 -33.23 23.92
N TRP A 743 -66.71 -33.11 23.41
CA TRP A 743 -67.05 -33.25 22.00
C TRP A 743 -68.31 -32.44 21.67
N VAL A 744 -68.43 -31.99 20.43
CA VAL A 744 -69.67 -31.37 19.96
C VAL A 744 -70.71 -32.48 19.74
N SER A 745 -71.68 -32.58 20.64
CA SER A 745 -72.68 -33.65 20.63
C SER A 745 -73.86 -33.36 19.70
N ALA A 746 -74.13 -32.09 19.41
CA ALA A 746 -75.12 -31.61 18.44
C ALA A 746 -74.81 -30.14 18.12
N ALA A 747 -75.50 -29.57 17.13
CA ALA A 747 -75.42 -28.13 16.85
C ALA A 747 -75.66 -27.31 18.14
N ASN A 748 -74.81 -26.31 18.36
CA ASN A 748 -74.76 -25.44 19.53
C ASN A 748 -74.56 -26.17 20.88
N SER A 749 -74.14 -27.44 20.89
CA SER A 749 -74.13 -28.27 22.11
C SER A 749 -72.81 -29.02 22.28
N VAL A 750 -72.11 -28.76 23.39
CA VAL A 750 -70.87 -29.48 23.75
C VAL A 750 -71.13 -30.35 24.95
N SER A 751 -70.90 -31.65 24.79
CA SER A 751 -70.92 -32.60 25.88
C SER A 751 -69.52 -32.80 26.43
N PHE A 752 -69.42 -33.02 27.73
CA PHE A 752 -68.17 -33.32 28.42
C PHE A 752 -68.36 -34.50 29.38
N ARG A 753 -67.28 -35.26 29.62
CA ARG A 753 -67.30 -36.45 30.48
C ARG A 753 -66.01 -36.57 31.27
N PHE A 754 -66.17 -36.74 32.57
CA PHE A 754 -65.16 -37.21 33.52
C PHE A 754 -65.16 -38.73 33.51
N GLU A 755 -63.99 -39.35 33.35
CA GLU A 755 -63.80 -40.80 33.44
C GLU A 755 -62.77 -41.13 34.52
N ASN A 756 -63.23 -41.79 35.58
CA ASN A 756 -62.36 -42.16 36.68
C ASN A 756 -61.79 -43.57 36.47
N ASN A 757 -60.50 -43.64 36.18
CA ASN A 757 -59.75 -44.91 36.11
C ASN A 757 -58.55 -44.91 37.05
N THR A 758 -58.65 -44.19 38.17
CA THR A 758 -57.54 -43.95 39.12
C THR A 758 -57.32 -45.10 40.11
N GLY A 759 -58.19 -46.12 40.11
CA GLY A 759 -58.15 -47.25 41.04
C GLY A 759 -58.97 -47.03 42.33
N GLY A 760 -59.54 -45.85 42.55
CA GLY A 760 -60.38 -45.52 43.72
C GLY A 760 -61.47 -44.49 43.40
N THR A 761 -62.39 -44.24 44.34
CA THR A 761 -63.43 -43.21 44.18
C THR A 761 -62.85 -41.81 44.35
N VAL A 762 -63.17 -40.89 43.42
CA VAL A 762 -62.75 -39.48 43.48
C VAL A 762 -63.97 -38.59 43.73
N ILE A 763 -63.85 -37.64 44.66
CA ILE A 763 -64.93 -36.72 45.05
C ILE A 763 -64.57 -35.31 44.58
N PHE A 764 -65.52 -34.67 43.89
CA PHE A 764 -65.45 -33.29 43.44
C PHE A 764 -66.49 -32.43 44.16
N SER A 765 -66.21 -31.13 44.28
CA SER A 765 -67.23 -30.14 44.65
C SER A 765 -67.71 -29.38 43.41
N THR A 766 -68.81 -28.64 43.53
CA THR A 766 -69.32 -27.79 42.45
C THR A 766 -68.25 -26.78 42.02
N ALA A 767 -67.92 -26.75 40.73
CA ALA A 767 -66.99 -25.78 40.16
C ALA A 767 -67.39 -25.39 38.73
N GLN A 768 -66.72 -24.39 38.16
CA GLN A 768 -66.91 -24.05 36.75
C GLN A 768 -66.30 -25.13 35.84
N ILE A 769 -67.09 -25.54 34.85
CA ILE A 769 -66.63 -26.28 33.67
C ILE A 769 -66.70 -25.32 32.47
N SER A 770 -65.61 -25.24 31.72
CA SER A 770 -65.50 -24.39 30.53
C SER A 770 -65.15 -25.25 29.33
N VAL A 771 -65.72 -24.94 28.17
CA VAL A 771 -65.40 -25.61 26.90
C VAL A 771 -64.92 -24.59 25.88
N SER A 772 -64.02 -25.04 25.01
CA SER A 772 -63.56 -24.32 23.82
C SER A 772 -63.75 -25.21 22.60
N VAL A 773 -64.40 -24.68 21.57
CA VAL A 773 -64.68 -25.38 20.31
C VAL A 773 -63.94 -24.69 19.18
N THR A 774 -63.06 -25.39 18.48
CA THR A 774 -62.35 -24.92 17.29
C THR A 774 -62.94 -25.61 16.06
N LYS A 775 -63.37 -24.86 15.05
CA LYS A 775 -63.87 -25.45 13.80
C LYS A 775 -62.81 -26.35 13.16
N ALA A 776 -63.22 -27.53 12.70
CA ALA A 776 -62.35 -28.36 11.89
C ALA A 776 -62.15 -27.74 10.50
N ILE A 777 -60.91 -27.73 10.01
CA ILE A 777 -60.60 -27.33 8.64
C ILE A 777 -61.12 -28.44 7.73
N ASN A 778 -62.14 -28.14 6.92
CA ASN A 778 -62.46 -28.99 5.77
C ASN A 778 -61.36 -28.81 4.74
N TYR A 779 -60.47 -29.79 4.62
CA TYR A 779 -59.60 -29.87 3.45
C TYR A 779 -60.48 -30.10 2.22
N PRO A 780 -60.53 -29.19 1.23
CA PRO A 780 -60.99 -29.60 -0.09
C PRO A 780 -60.01 -30.66 -0.57
N ASN A 781 -60.55 -31.79 -1.01
CA ASN A 781 -59.82 -33.01 -1.36
C ASN A 781 -58.48 -32.73 -2.08
N TYR A 782 -57.41 -33.34 -1.56
CA TYR A 782 -56.09 -33.43 -2.18
C TYR A 782 -56.15 -33.99 -3.61
#